data_AF-A0AA36MRV7-F1
#
_entry.id   AF-A0AA36MRV7-F1
#
_cell.length_a   1.000
_cell.length_b   1.000
_cell.length_c   1.000
_cell.angle_alpha   90.00
_cell.angle_beta   90.00
_cell.angle_gamma   90.00
#
_symmetry.space_group_name_H-M   'P 1'
#
loop_
_entity.id
_entity.type
_entity.pdbx_description
1 polymer ?
#
loop_
_entity_poly.entity_id
_entity_poly.type
_entity_poly.pdbx_seq_one_letter_code
_entity_poly.pdbx_strand_id
1 'polypeptide(L)'
;MDKWRSQFPLRARGCRLVNQDGQHFKLAGVNWYGASDSYHVVGGLDMRPLADICHSVAAMGFTVVRLPFSSEMLRVQSVPEGAIDYSLNGELKGLTPLQVYDRVIEQLGLAGVTVMINNHTTVGAWSGGVELNGMWFRDQCEIYTEQSWINDWVMMAKRYKDMPQVVGYDIRNEVRPTTMTGPSPRWGSGEKLFDWSRAAGSCARALMDAAAPGVIVVERIAWPQNSLREMLKPPPWEAWGVPRDRIVLSVHMYAWSGPGSWSPKHFMPVVLRSFFDVVDYVGSRSLYGEMSEELLEQQMDQDFGFCLNEDICPVWLSELGADLSSGELDWFLKVCKYLEKRDVDFAYWPLNVGPKPGGSDDEAYGILTNDWQPRWADRRLQALRRLCPQPSVPRKSLPARRPLQLPARARANTWDVGRSPSPMAPMATPSHLASPGSVATVATTTATCFGDVDELLLLAPYPWCRPLPGPLVPWPGTPKTKELPEVRYLWKVLDGVDADPGKDAMTMRCTDLEEAKLICVSQGYGGFALHEGYAYMRRAAPEALLSRMQTGYTKTKMYLPQEVRLCASWLDLVPMGQVKPQSTPGDSEIISLQLDDEHPEAALEACQRACLEGGKAGFELREADARLISAAEAEDLRLRWQMGELRHRDLAPPGPCLHLLEPRPAFIGLEIFNDMDAFPGSDARVVTGNCGLTRCREICLQEGFCGFAIKDGVARFRSADASVLKSRLVPSPGSIFHILTVEVQKPESEHEAGEHLRQLLASLWSPKVAKAKVKKLQHGYLQACQTVSIDDDFL
;
A
#
# COMPACT_ATOMS: atom_id res chain seq x y z
N MET A 1 -12.98 25.94 12.75
CA MET A 1 -12.19 25.01 13.57
C MET A 1 -12.57 25.03 15.04
N ASP A 2 -13.01 26.15 15.61
CA ASP A 2 -12.98 26.36 17.06
C ASP A 2 -13.89 25.40 17.85
N LYS A 3 -15.06 25.04 17.30
CA LYS A 3 -15.96 23.99 17.85
C LYS A 3 -15.36 22.57 17.81
N TRP A 4 -14.39 22.31 16.93
CA TRP A 4 -13.63 21.05 16.97
C TRP A 4 -12.54 21.14 18.05
N ARG A 5 -11.80 22.26 18.09
CA ARG A 5 -10.76 22.50 19.11
C ARG A 5 -11.29 22.51 20.54
N SER A 6 -12.51 23.00 20.78
CA SER A 6 -13.14 23.02 22.11
C SER A 6 -13.49 21.64 22.68
N GLN A 7 -13.43 20.58 21.88
CA GLN A 7 -13.67 19.22 22.34
C GLN A 7 -12.50 18.63 23.15
N PHE A 8 -11.32 19.22 23.08
CA PHE A 8 -10.11 18.70 23.71
C PHE A 8 -9.72 19.51 24.94
N PRO A 9 -9.09 18.92 25.98
CA PRO A 9 -8.45 17.61 25.98
C PRO A 9 -9.39 16.42 26.20
N LEU A 10 -8.96 15.24 25.76
CA LEU A 10 -9.63 13.96 26.05
C LEU A 10 -9.42 13.51 27.51
N ARG A 11 -10.35 12.70 28.01
CA ARG A 11 -10.31 12.02 29.32
C ARG A 11 -10.87 10.61 29.27
N ALA A 12 -10.39 9.73 30.14
CA ALA A 12 -10.93 8.38 30.29
C ALA A 12 -12.17 8.35 31.20
N ARG A 13 -13.28 7.79 30.71
CA ARG A 13 -14.50 7.49 31.45
C ARG A 13 -14.85 6.01 31.22
N GLY A 14 -14.82 5.21 32.29
CA GLY A 14 -14.86 3.75 32.13
C GLY A 14 -13.65 3.28 31.31
N CYS A 15 -13.86 2.34 30.38
CA CYS A 15 -12.89 1.89 29.40
C CYS A 15 -12.82 2.74 28.11
N ARG A 16 -13.44 3.92 28.08
CA ARG A 16 -13.56 4.76 26.88
C ARG A 16 -12.92 6.13 27.04
N LEU A 17 -12.48 6.72 25.92
CA LEU A 17 -12.07 8.12 25.87
C LEU A 17 -13.23 9.03 25.49
N VAL A 18 -13.35 10.17 26.19
CA VAL A 18 -14.40 11.17 25.95
C VAL A 18 -13.83 12.57 25.74
N ASN A 19 -14.53 13.37 24.94
CA ASN A 19 -14.26 14.79 24.74
C ASN A 19 -14.81 15.65 25.90
N GLN A 20 -14.57 16.96 25.87
CA GLN A 20 -15.10 17.91 26.88
C GLN A 20 -16.63 17.87 27.00
N ASP A 21 -17.36 17.65 25.90
CA ASP A 21 -18.82 17.48 25.87
C ASP A 21 -19.28 16.13 26.48
N GLY A 22 -18.33 15.27 26.89
CA GLY A 22 -18.60 13.96 27.47
C GLY A 22 -19.03 12.89 26.47
N GLN A 23 -18.86 13.13 25.18
CA GLN A 23 -19.15 12.22 24.06
C GLN A 23 -17.95 11.29 23.82
N HIS A 24 -18.20 10.08 23.31
CA HIS A 24 -17.12 9.13 22.95
C HIS A 24 -16.24 9.71 21.83
N PHE A 25 -14.93 9.75 22.04
CA PHE A 25 -13.95 10.08 21.02
C PHE A 25 -13.10 8.84 20.74
N LYS A 26 -13.34 8.21 19.59
CA LYS A 26 -12.60 7.05 19.11
C LYS A 26 -11.17 7.47 18.75
N LEU A 27 -10.16 6.72 19.20
CA LEU A 27 -8.83 6.76 18.60
C LEU A 27 -8.79 5.70 17.49
N ALA A 28 -9.22 6.12 16.30
CA ALA A 28 -8.98 5.40 15.04
C ALA A 28 -7.75 6.03 14.39
N GLY A 29 -6.58 5.39 14.54
CA GLY A 29 -5.29 6.04 14.31
C GLY A 29 -4.40 5.42 13.23
N VAL A 30 -3.34 6.17 12.91
CA VAL A 30 -2.22 5.72 12.09
C VAL A 30 -0.90 6.26 12.66
N ASN A 31 0.18 5.50 12.51
CA ASN A 31 1.54 5.90 12.87
C ASN A 31 2.22 6.61 11.68
N TRP A 32 2.82 7.79 11.90
CA TRP A 32 3.61 8.50 10.89
C TRP A 32 5.04 8.72 11.40
N TYR A 33 5.97 7.84 11.00
CA TYR A 33 7.35 7.85 11.48
C TYR A 33 8.28 8.75 10.66
N GLY A 34 9.53 8.89 11.12
CA GLY A 34 10.61 9.65 10.48
C GLY A 34 11.30 10.59 11.46
N ALA A 35 10.52 11.29 12.30
CA ALA A 35 11.03 12.13 13.39
C ALA A 35 11.67 11.32 14.55
N SER A 36 11.34 10.03 14.61
CA SER A 36 11.99 8.99 15.40
C SER A 36 13.34 8.51 14.85
N ASP A 37 13.64 8.80 13.58
CA ASP A 37 14.63 8.05 12.81
C ASP A 37 15.80 8.94 12.36
N SER A 38 16.70 8.39 11.55
CA SER A 38 17.95 9.01 11.10
C SER A 38 17.81 10.32 10.30
N TYR A 39 16.60 10.66 9.85
CA TYR A 39 16.30 11.91 9.16
C TYR A 39 15.67 12.98 10.07
N HIS A 40 15.24 12.60 11.28
CA HIS A 40 14.65 13.48 12.30
C HIS A 40 13.39 14.29 11.86
N VAL A 41 12.85 14.04 10.68
CA VAL A 41 11.58 14.60 10.17
C VAL A 41 10.70 13.49 9.63
N VAL A 42 9.38 13.67 9.68
CA VAL A 42 8.42 12.68 9.17
C VAL A 42 8.63 12.38 7.69
N GLY A 43 8.46 11.13 7.28
CA GLY A 43 8.65 10.72 5.89
C GLY A 43 7.63 11.37 4.94
N GLY A 44 7.99 11.48 3.66
CA GLY A 44 7.11 11.95 2.58
C GLY A 44 7.18 13.43 2.25
N LEU A 45 7.90 14.24 3.04
CA LEU A 45 8.14 15.67 2.79
C LEU A 45 9.08 15.94 1.59
N ASP A 46 9.73 14.89 1.10
CA ASP A 46 10.46 14.78 -0.15
C ASP A 46 9.55 14.49 -1.36
N MET A 47 8.37 13.89 -1.14
CA MET A 47 7.47 13.39 -2.18
C MET A 47 6.16 14.19 -2.34
N ARG A 48 5.63 14.78 -1.26
CA ARG A 48 4.35 15.50 -1.23
C ARG A 48 4.38 16.76 -0.35
N PRO A 49 3.52 17.76 -0.61
CA PRO A 49 3.24 18.83 0.33
C PRO A 49 2.70 18.29 1.66
N LEU A 50 3.16 18.84 2.78
CA LEU A 50 2.75 18.48 4.14
C LEU A 50 1.22 18.53 4.31
N ALA A 51 0.58 19.58 3.77
CA ALA A 51 -0.86 19.75 3.81
C ALA A 51 -1.60 18.61 3.07
N ASP A 52 -1.10 18.15 1.92
CA ASP A 52 -1.70 17.04 1.17
C ASP A 52 -1.70 15.75 1.99
N ILE A 53 -0.56 15.42 2.63
CA ILE A 53 -0.43 14.22 3.47
C ILE A 53 -1.40 14.30 4.66
N CYS A 54 -1.51 15.47 5.31
CA CYS A 54 -2.46 15.68 6.43
C CYS A 54 -3.93 15.52 5.98
N HIS A 55 -4.29 16.02 4.79
CA HIS A 55 -5.62 15.81 4.21
C HIS A 55 -5.86 14.34 3.82
N SER A 56 -4.85 13.63 3.29
CA SER A 56 -4.95 12.20 3.00
C SER A 56 -5.20 11.36 4.25
N VAL A 57 -4.57 11.69 5.38
CA VAL A 57 -4.84 11.03 6.68
C VAL A 57 -6.30 11.25 7.11
N ALA A 58 -6.80 12.49 7.01
CA ALA A 58 -8.19 12.82 7.34
C ALA A 58 -9.19 12.10 6.42
N ALA A 59 -8.94 12.08 5.11
CA ALA A 59 -9.78 11.42 4.11
C ALA A 59 -9.83 9.89 4.29
N MET A 60 -8.75 9.28 4.80
CA MET A 60 -8.74 7.86 5.20
C MET A 60 -9.56 7.57 6.47
N GLY A 61 -10.15 8.59 7.10
CA GLY A 61 -11.03 8.46 8.27
C GLY A 61 -10.28 8.42 9.61
N PHE A 62 -8.95 8.59 9.61
CA PHE A 62 -8.17 8.56 10.85
C PHE A 62 -8.42 9.83 11.68
N THR A 63 -8.75 9.61 12.94
CA THR A 63 -9.05 10.64 13.95
C THR A 63 -7.80 11.14 14.68
N VAL A 64 -6.72 10.35 14.67
CA VAL A 64 -5.47 10.62 15.39
C VAL A 64 -4.26 10.14 14.60
N VAL A 65 -3.15 10.88 14.65
CA VAL A 65 -1.82 10.37 14.29
C VAL A 65 -1.05 10.07 15.56
N ARG A 66 -0.55 8.83 15.70
CA ARG A 66 0.55 8.53 16.61
C ARG A 66 1.81 9.05 15.92
N LEU A 67 2.49 10.00 16.55
CA LEU A 67 3.55 10.79 15.93
C LEU A 67 4.90 10.52 16.62
N PRO A 68 5.61 9.44 16.25
CA PRO A 68 6.97 9.13 16.69
C PRO A 68 7.92 10.32 16.66
N PHE A 69 8.66 10.54 17.75
CA PHE A 69 9.82 11.43 17.79
C PHE A 69 10.99 10.79 18.56
N SER A 70 12.21 11.17 18.20
CA SER A 70 13.44 10.78 18.88
C SER A 70 13.86 11.81 19.93
N SER A 71 14.37 11.39 21.09
CA SER A 71 14.98 12.33 22.04
C SER A 71 16.13 13.12 21.39
N GLU A 72 16.84 12.51 20.43
CA GLU A 72 17.86 13.15 19.61
C GLU A 72 17.33 14.30 18.73
N MET A 73 16.18 14.15 18.06
CA MET A 73 15.56 15.21 17.24
C MET A 73 15.44 16.55 17.99
N LEU A 74 15.15 16.51 19.29
CA LEU A 74 15.01 17.70 20.14
C LEU A 74 16.31 18.51 20.30
N ARG A 75 17.45 17.91 19.94
CA ARG A 75 18.81 18.45 20.07
C ARG A 75 19.44 18.79 18.71
N VAL A 76 18.96 18.19 17.62
CA VAL A 76 19.42 18.45 16.24
C VAL A 76 18.97 19.84 15.77
N GLN A 77 19.87 20.57 15.10
CA GLN A 77 19.66 21.98 14.69
C GLN A 77 19.37 22.15 13.18
N SER A 78 19.48 21.09 12.38
CA SER A 78 19.33 21.15 10.92
C SER A 78 18.70 19.86 10.40
N VAL A 79 17.71 19.97 9.52
CA VAL A 79 17.17 18.84 8.76
C VAL A 79 18.25 18.33 7.77
N PRO A 80 18.48 17.01 7.63
CA PRO A 80 19.40 16.47 6.64
C PRO A 80 19.02 16.81 5.19
N GLU A 81 20.03 16.89 4.32
CA GLU A 81 19.83 17.16 2.90
C GLU A 81 19.01 16.05 2.22
N GLY A 82 18.10 16.44 1.33
CA GLY A 82 17.20 15.52 0.62
C GLY A 82 15.95 15.06 1.41
N ALA A 83 15.92 15.18 2.74
CA ALA A 83 14.78 14.73 3.56
C ALA A 83 13.49 15.58 3.42
N ILE A 84 13.58 16.74 2.76
CA ILE A 84 12.44 17.60 2.39
C ILE A 84 12.72 18.17 0.99
N ASP A 85 11.80 18.03 0.03
CA ASP A 85 11.86 18.78 -1.23
C ASP A 85 11.17 20.13 -1.00
N TYR A 86 12.00 21.17 -0.80
CA TYR A 86 11.54 22.54 -0.58
C TYR A 86 10.84 23.16 -1.81
N SER A 87 10.58 22.41 -2.89
CA SER A 87 9.53 22.79 -3.87
C SER A 87 8.12 22.67 -3.32
N LEU A 88 7.87 21.59 -2.59
CA LEU A 88 6.55 21.18 -2.12
C LEU A 88 6.26 21.77 -0.74
N ASN A 89 7.34 21.97 0.03
CA ASN A 89 7.34 22.34 1.45
C ASN A 89 8.25 23.55 1.70
N GLY A 90 8.14 24.59 0.86
CA GLY A 90 9.04 25.76 0.89
C GLY A 90 8.99 26.56 2.19
N GLU A 91 7.89 26.48 2.94
CA GLU A 91 7.71 27.11 4.25
C GLU A 91 8.40 26.35 5.40
N LEU A 92 8.91 25.14 5.16
CA LEU A 92 9.75 24.39 6.09
C LEU A 92 11.24 24.74 5.96
N LYS A 93 11.62 25.56 4.98
CA LYS A 93 13.02 25.84 4.64
C LYS A 93 13.75 26.62 5.74
N GLY A 94 14.79 26.00 6.30
CA GLY A 94 15.61 26.58 7.37
C GLY A 94 15.05 26.40 8.78
N LEU A 95 13.99 25.61 8.94
CA LEU A 95 13.49 25.16 10.25
C LEU A 95 14.39 24.07 10.83
N THR A 96 14.48 23.98 12.15
CA THR A 96 15.04 22.80 12.83
C THR A 96 14.07 21.61 12.75
N PRO A 97 14.51 20.36 12.96
CA PRO A 97 13.62 19.20 12.98
C PRO A 97 12.44 19.33 13.96
N LEU A 98 12.66 19.87 15.17
CA LEU A 98 11.58 20.17 16.13
C LEU A 98 10.61 21.26 15.61
N GLN A 99 11.10 22.24 14.84
CA GLN A 99 10.23 23.22 14.20
C GLN A 99 9.43 22.63 13.04
N VAL A 100 9.98 21.68 12.28
CA VAL A 100 9.21 20.90 11.30
C VAL A 100 8.11 20.08 12.00
N TYR A 101 8.43 19.48 13.15
CA TYR A 101 7.46 18.74 13.97
C TYR A 101 6.32 19.63 14.49
N ASP A 102 6.58 20.90 14.86
CA ASP A 102 5.51 21.88 15.15
C ASP A 102 4.55 22.03 13.95
N ARG A 103 5.11 22.19 12.74
CA ARG A 103 4.33 22.41 11.51
C ARG A 103 3.46 21.20 11.16
N VAL A 104 3.94 19.98 11.42
CA VAL A 104 3.14 18.75 11.29
C VAL A 104 1.94 18.77 12.25
N ILE A 105 2.15 19.13 13.53
CA ILE A 105 1.07 19.24 14.52
C ILE A 105 0.08 20.36 14.17
N GLU A 106 0.57 21.50 13.63
CA GLU A 106 -0.29 22.56 13.11
C GLU A 106 -1.18 22.05 11.96
N GLN A 107 -0.58 21.43 10.93
CA GLN A 107 -1.30 21.01 9.71
C GLN A 107 -2.27 19.85 9.95
N LEU A 108 -1.93 18.88 10.80
CA LEU A 108 -2.90 17.87 11.26
C LEU A 108 -4.09 18.53 11.99
N GLY A 109 -3.81 19.50 12.85
CA GLY A 109 -4.82 20.32 13.53
C GLY A 109 -5.59 21.34 12.66
N LEU A 110 -5.19 21.51 11.40
CA LEU A 110 -5.96 22.20 10.35
C LEU A 110 -6.85 21.22 9.58
N ALA A 111 -6.34 20.03 9.27
CA ALA A 111 -7.06 18.93 8.63
C ALA A 111 -8.14 18.28 9.53
N GLY A 112 -8.20 18.64 10.82
CA GLY A 112 -9.17 18.09 11.78
C GLY A 112 -8.74 16.75 12.38
N VAL A 113 -7.45 16.42 12.31
CA VAL A 113 -6.85 15.20 12.85
C VAL A 113 -6.15 15.53 14.17
N THR A 114 -6.30 14.68 15.18
CA THR A 114 -5.62 14.85 16.49
C THR A 114 -4.23 14.22 16.49
N VAL A 115 -3.42 14.53 17.50
CA VAL A 115 -2.05 14.03 17.62
C VAL A 115 -1.85 13.39 18.99
N MET A 116 -1.31 12.17 18.99
CA MET A 116 -0.68 11.56 20.14
C MET A 116 0.83 11.59 19.93
N ILE A 117 1.55 12.37 20.73
CA ILE A 117 3.01 12.50 20.63
C ILE A 117 3.62 11.24 21.26
N ASN A 118 4.50 10.51 20.55
CA ASN A 118 5.11 9.27 21.04
C ASN A 118 6.65 9.37 21.09
N ASN A 119 7.26 9.09 22.25
CA ASN A 119 8.73 9.01 22.35
C ASN A 119 9.22 7.64 21.89
N HIS A 120 9.54 7.57 20.61
CA HIS A 120 9.74 6.33 19.89
C HIS A 120 11.14 5.74 20.11
N THR A 121 12.13 6.63 20.20
CA THR A 121 13.55 6.30 20.23
C THR A 121 14.31 7.31 21.09
N THR A 122 15.45 6.87 21.62
CA THR A 122 16.41 7.74 22.29
C THR A 122 17.37 8.37 21.28
N VAL A 123 17.83 7.56 20.31
CA VAL A 123 18.75 7.92 19.22
C VAL A 123 18.04 7.70 17.88
N GLY A 124 18.21 8.61 16.93
CA GLY A 124 17.52 8.59 15.64
C GLY A 124 17.96 7.43 14.76
N ALA A 125 17.18 6.35 14.77
CA ALA A 125 17.40 5.12 13.99
C ALA A 125 16.10 4.32 13.89
N TRP A 126 15.98 3.45 12.88
CA TRP A 126 14.86 2.53 12.75
C TRP A 126 14.70 1.64 13.99
N SER A 127 13.58 1.77 14.71
CA SER A 127 13.32 1.00 15.92
C SER A 127 12.90 -0.44 15.64
N GLY A 128 13.49 -1.35 16.40
CA GLY A 128 13.12 -2.76 16.46
C GLY A 128 14.28 -3.64 16.92
N GLY A 129 15.51 -3.20 16.65
CA GLY A 129 16.73 -3.93 16.95
C GLY A 129 16.95 -4.21 18.44
N VAL A 130 17.80 -5.19 18.72
CA VAL A 130 18.43 -5.40 20.04
C VAL A 130 19.46 -4.27 20.24
N GLU A 131 18.98 -3.10 20.65
CA GLU A 131 19.60 -1.81 20.37
C GLU A 131 19.49 -0.77 21.51
N LEU A 132 20.05 0.43 21.27
CA LEU A 132 20.07 1.59 22.17
C LEU A 132 18.68 2.19 22.52
N ASN A 133 17.62 1.71 21.85
CA ASN A 133 16.26 2.23 21.88
C ASN A 133 15.27 1.29 22.61
N GLY A 134 15.72 0.27 23.33
CA GLY A 134 14.83 -0.58 24.14
C GLY A 134 14.38 0.03 25.48
N MET A 135 15.16 0.95 26.07
CA MET A 135 14.87 1.59 27.36
C MET A 135 14.54 3.09 27.20
N TRP A 136 14.01 3.71 28.26
CA TRP A 136 13.77 5.17 28.38
C TRP A 136 15.03 5.97 28.74
N PHE A 137 16.20 5.32 28.73
CA PHE A 137 17.52 5.89 28.94
C PHE A 137 18.55 5.03 28.20
N ARG A 138 19.77 5.54 28.03
CA ARG A 138 20.93 4.73 27.65
C ARG A 138 21.79 4.46 28.87
N ASP A 139 22.12 3.19 29.10
CA ASP A 139 23.09 2.82 30.13
C ASP A 139 24.46 3.47 29.85
N GLN A 140 25.17 3.82 30.92
CA GLN A 140 26.48 4.49 30.89
C GLN A 140 26.52 5.79 30.05
N CYS A 141 25.39 6.50 29.92
CA CYS A 141 25.29 7.74 29.13
C CYS A 141 24.80 8.94 29.97
N GLU A 142 25.59 10.02 30.01
CA GLU A 142 25.23 11.25 30.74
C GLU A 142 24.20 12.12 29.99
N ILE A 143 24.15 12.02 28.65
CA ILE A 143 23.26 12.84 27.80
C ILE A 143 21.81 12.31 27.81
N TYR A 144 21.66 10.98 27.86
CA TYR A 144 20.40 10.27 27.67
C TYR A 144 20.05 9.43 28.92
N THR A 145 19.87 10.13 30.04
CA THR A 145 19.38 9.60 31.32
C THR A 145 17.84 9.59 31.41
N GLU A 146 17.28 8.88 32.40
CA GLU A 146 15.85 8.98 32.73
C GLU A 146 15.44 10.44 33.02
N GLN A 147 16.28 11.21 33.71
CA GLN A 147 15.94 12.60 34.03
C GLN A 147 15.94 13.48 32.79
N SER A 148 16.81 13.24 31.81
CA SER A 148 16.71 13.95 30.51
C SER A 148 15.47 13.53 29.73
N TRP A 149 15.07 12.26 29.73
CA TRP A 149 13.81 11.81 29.11
C TRP A 149 12.58 12.45 29.76
N ILE A 150 12.55 12.58 31.10
CA ILE A 150 11.51 13.33 31.82
C ILE A 150 11.56 14.83 31.47
N ASN A 151 12.76 15.43 31.37
CA ASN A 151 12.90 16.84 31.01
C ASN A 151 12.45 17.13 29.56
N ASP A 152 12.76 16.22 28.64
CA ASP A 152 12.32 16.25 27.24
C ASP A 152 10.79 16.21 27.16
N TRP A 153 10.15 15.33 27.94
CA TRP A 153 8.69 15.29 28.07
C TRP A 153 8.09 16.57 28.65
N VAL A 154 8.69 17.14 29.71
CA VAL A 154 8.28 18.42 30.28
C VAL A 154 8.47 19.58 29.29
N MET A 155 9.45 19.50 28.39
CA MET A 155 9.63 20.46 27.30
C MET A 155 8.51 20.33 26.26
N MET A 156 8.27 19.13 25.73
CA MET A 156 7.20 18.86 24.75
C MET A 156 5.81 19.24 25.31
N ALA A 157 5.52 18.87 26.55
CA ALA A 157 4.25 19.21 27.21
C ALA A 157 4.03 20.72 27.38
N LYS A 158 5.09 21.49 27.68
CA LYS A 158 5.01 22.96 27.74
C LYS A 158 4.89 23.58 26.36
N ARG A 159 5.56 23.01 25.35
CA ARG A 159 5.56 23.48 23.95
C ARG A 159 4.18 23.40 23.31
N TYR A 160 3.46 22.30 23.51
CA TYR A 160 2.16 22.04 22.88
C TYR A 160 0.95 22.24 23.79
N LYS A 161 1.15 22.84 24.97
CA LYS A 161 0.09 23.02 25.99
C LYS A 161 -1.17 23.71 25.45
N ASP A 162 -0.98 24.69 24.58
CA ASP A 162 -2.05 25.51 23.99
C ASP A 162 -2.44 25.05 22.57
N MET A 163 -1.99 23.85 22.13
CA MET A 163 -2.40 23.20 20.89
C MET A 163 -3.43 22.09 21.19
N PRO A 164 -4.75 22.38 21.18
CA PRO A 164 -5.77 21.44 21.62
C PRO A 164 -5.86 20.15 20.78
N GLN A 165 -5.33 20.14 19.55
CA GLN A 165 -5.24 18.92 18.76
C GLN A 165 -4.27 17.88 19.34
N VAL A 166 -3.35 18.26 20.24
CA VAL A 166 -2.49 17.32 20.97
C VAL A 166 -3.29 16.70 22.12
N VAL A 167 -3.82 15.51 21.88
CA VAL A 167 -4.77 14.83 22.77
C VAL A 167 -4.10 13.93 23.81
N GLY A 168 -2.79 13.71 23.72
CA GLY A 168 -2.02 13.05 24.77
C GLY A 168 -0.55 12.78 24.43
N TYR A 169 0.10 12.11 25.38
CA TYR A 169 1.53 11.79 25.36
C TYR A 169 1.72 10.29 25.61
N ASP A 170 2.40 9.64 24.70
CA ASP A 170 2.70 8.21 24.72
C ASP A 170 4.17 8.01 25.08
N ILE A 171 4.40 7.68 26.35
CA ILE A 171 5.60 8.14 27.06
C ILE A 171 6.87 7.41 26.66
N ARG A 172 6.77 6.16 26.20
CA ARG A 172 7.91 5.41 25.65
C ARG A 172 7.46 4.20 24.83
N ASN A 173 7.85 4.19 23.57
CA ASN A 173 7.68 3.06 22.66
C ASN A 173 8.47 1.81 23.08
N GLU A 174 7.80 0.66 22.99
CA GLU A 174 8.32 -0.70 23.10
C GLU A 174 9.38 -0.90 24.18
N VAL A 175 9.04 -0.68 25.44
CA VAL A 175 9.99 -0.87 26.55
C VAL A 175 10.43 -2.34 26.63
N ARG A 176 11.67 -2.63 26.25
CA ARG A 176 12.23 -3.98 26.04
C ARG A 176 13.74 -4.06 26.32
N PRO A 177 14.32 -5.25 26.53
CA PRO A 177 15.76 -5.41 26.75
C PRO A 177 16.61 -4.84 25.61
N THR A 178 17.71 -4.16 25.97
CA THR A 178 18.61 -3.51 25.01
C THR A 178 19.66 -4.46 24.43
N THR A 179 20.11 -5.45 25.20
CA THR A 179 20.90 -6.59 24.71
C THR A 179 20.52 -7.86 25.46
N MET A 180 20.86 -9.05 24.91
CA MET A 180 20.60 -10.35 25.57
C MET A 180 21.20 -10.49 26.98
N THR A 181 22.19 -9.65 27.33
CA THR A 181 22.87 -9.63 28.64
C THR A 181 22.77 -8.27 29.33
N GLY A 182 21.98 -7.34 28.78
CA GLY A 182 21.95 -5.94 29.18
C GLY A 182 20.73 -5.55 30.04
N PRO A 183 20.55 -4.24 30.29
CA PRO A 183 19.36 -3.67 30.90
C PRO A 183 18.07 -4.29 30.33
N SER A 184 17.33 -4.95 31.22
CA SER A 184 16.08 -5.65 30.93
C SER A 184 14.99 -5.05 31.83
N PRO A 185 13.93 -4.44 31.26
CA PRO A 185 12.92 -3.75 32.05
C PRO A 185 12.10 -4.73 32.89
N ARG A 186 11.58 -4.23 34.02
CA ARG A 186 10.66 -4.95 34.90
C ARG A 186 9.50 -4.04 35.29
N TRP A 187 8.35 -4.62 35.64
CA TRP A 187 7.21 -3.85 36.14
C TRP A 187 7.11 -3.95 37.66
N GLY A 188 7.20 -2.82 38.37
CA GLY A 188 6.92 -2.74 39.81
C GLY A 188 7.89 -3.50 40.71
N SER A 189 9.12 -3.78 40.24
CA SER A 189 10.13 -4.53 40.99
C SER A 189 10.78 -3.75 42.13
N GLY A 190 10.66 -2.43 42.16
CA GLY A 190 11.37 -1.55 43.09
C GLY A 190 12.87 -1.35 42.75
N GLU A 191 13.42 -2.11 41.80
CA GLU A 191 14.80 -1.94 41.32
C GLU A 191 14.92 -0.64 40.51
N LYS A 192 15.43 0.42 41.16
CA LYS A 192 15.38 1.80 40.64
C LYS A 192 15.79 1.93 39.17
N LEU A 193 16.82 1.23 38.70
CA LEU A 193 17.37 1.38 37.36
C LEU A 193 16.53 0.70 36.25
N PHE A 194 15.72 -0.30 36.58
CA PHE A 194 15.03 -1.14 35.58
C PHE A 194 13.50 -1.21 35.74
N ASP A 195 12.94 -0.63 36.81
CA ASP A 195 11.50 -0.59 37.05
C ASP A 195 10.79 0.44 36.13
N TRP A 196 10.13 -0.08 35.09
CA TRP A 196 9.34 0.71 34.14
C TRP A 196 8.14 1.39 34.81
N SER A 197 7.48 0.74 35.78
CA SER A 197 6.35 1.34 36.51
C SER A 197 6.81 2.57 37.29
N ARG A 198 7.97 2.49 37.95
CA ARG A 198 8.57 3.62 38.67
C ARG A 198 8.94 4.78 37.74
N ALA A 199 9.54 4.48 36.58
CA ALA A 199 9.92 5.49 35.59
C ALA A 199 8.68 6.16 34.95
N ALA A 200 7.74 5.36 34.47
CA ALA A 200 6.46 5.80 33.91
C ALA A 200 5.69 6.70 34.89
N GLY A 201 5.52 6.27 36.15
CA GLY A 201 4.88 7.08 37.18
C GLY A 201 5.61 8.38 37.53
N SER A 202 6.93 8.43 37.35
CA SER A 202 7.74 9.63 37.57
C SER A 202 7.58 10.63 36.42
N CYS A 203 7.58 10.14 35.17
CA CYS A 203 7.25 10.95 33.99
C CYS A 203 5.80 11.45 34.03
N ALA A 204 4.85 10.58 34.37
CA ALA A 204 3.43 10.94 34.47
C ALA A 204 3.16 12.06 35.50
N ARG A 205 3.81 12.02 36.68
CA ARG A 205 3.77 13.13 37.63
C ARG A 205 4.39 14.42 37.06
N ALA A 206 5.56 14.34 36.41
CA ALA A 206 6.19 15.51 35.79
C ALA A 206 5.32 16.15 34.69
N LEU A 207 4.55 15.35 33.93
CA LEU A 207 3.54 15.83 32.97
C LEU A 207 2.34 16.48 33.68
N MET A 208 1.89 15.95 34.83
CA MET A 208 0.88 16.60 35.66
C MET A 208 1.36 17.95 36.20
N ASP A 209 2.59 18.01 36.72
CA ASP A 209 3.21 19.23 37.28
C ASP A 209 3.49 20.30 36.20
N ALA A 210 3.79 19.88 34.97
CA ALA A 210 3.86 20.75 33.80
C ALA A 210 2.47 21.29 33.35
N ALA A 211 1.39 20.81 33.96
CA ALA A 211 0.00 21.05 33.56
C ALA A 211 -0.28 20.67 32.10
N ALA A 212 0.25 19.53 31.67
CA ALA A 212 0.08 19.00 30.32
C ALA A 212 -1.39 18.61 30.06
N PRO A 213 -1.99 19.00 28.92
CA PRO A 213 -3.33 18.58 28.50
C PRO A 213 -3.39 17.09 28.14
N GLY A 214 -4.56 16.61 27.69
CA GLY A 214 -4.70 15.27 27.10
C GLY A 214 -4.57 14.09 28.07
N VAL A 215 -4.38 12.89 27.52
CA VAL A 215 -4.10 11.65 28.26
C VAL A 215 -2.61 11.31 28.27
N ILE A 216 -2.23 10.36 29.12
CA ILE A 216 -0.89 9.79 29.24
C ILE A 216 -1.04 8.29 28.91
N VAL A 217 -0.53 7.90 27.75
CA VAL A 217 -0.51 6.50 27.30
C VAL A 217 0.74 5.84 27.89
N VAL A 218 0.58 4.63 28.43
CA VAL A 218 1.68 3.80 28.94
C VAL A 218 1.61 2.42 28.30
N GLU A 219 2.59 2.12 27.46
CA GLU A 219 2.76 0.80 26.86
C GLU A 219 3.18 -0.27 27.88
N ARG A 220 2.75 -1.52 27.64
CA ARG A 220 3.30 -2.71 28.30
C ARG A 220 4.78 -2.89 28.00
N ILE A 221 5.47 -3.67 28.82
CA ILE A 221 6.78 -4.20 28.45
C ILE A 221 6.59 -5.04 27.17
N ALA A 222 7.35 -4.72 26.13
CA ALA A 222 7.17 -5.32 24.82
C ALA A 222 7.78 -6.73 24.73
N TRP A 223 8.92 -7.00 25.39
CA TRP A 223 9.46 -8.37 25.52
C TRP A 223 9.81 -8.68 26.99
N PRO A 224 9.26 -9.75 27.59
CA PRO A 224 8.21 -10.62 27.05
C PRO A 224 6.86 -9.91 26.90
N GLN A 225 6.07 -10.27 25.88
CA GLN A 225 4.70 -9.76 25.71
C GLN A 225 3.74 -10.38 26.75
N ASN A 226 3.61 -9.75 27.91
CA ASN A 226 2.72 -10.19 28.99
C ASN A 226 1.34 -9.50 28.92
N SER A 227 0.38 -10.02 29.70
CA SER A 227 -0.97 -9.45 29.86
C SER A 227 -0.96 -8.19 30.72
N LEU A 228 -1.85 -7.23 30.42
CA LEU A 228 -2.07 -6.03 31.24
C LEU A 228 -2.52 -6.35 32.68
N ARG A 229 -2.92 -7.59 32.99
CA ARG A 229 -3.21 -8.04 34.37
C ARG A 229 -1.98 -7.97 35.31
N GLU A 230 -0.77 -7.83 34.78
CA GLU A 230 0.44 -7.52 35.57
C GLU A 230 0.56 -6.02 35.88
N MET A 231 0.20 -5.15 34.92
CA MET A 231 0.28 -3.70 35.09
C MET A 231 -0.74 -3.13 36.09
N LEU A 232 -1.81 -3.89 36.37
CA LEU A 232 -2.93 -3.51 37.23
C LEU A 232 -2.81 -3.99 38.69
N LYS A 233 -1.63 -4.40 39.14
CA LYS A 233 -1.41 -4.96 40.50
C LYS A 233 -0.24 -4.28 41.24
N PRO A 234 -0.47 -3.17 41.96
CA PRO A 234 -1.70 -2.36 42.02
C PRO A 234 -1.90 -1.53 40.74
N PRO A 235 -3.10 -0.93 40.53
CA PRO A 235 -3.36 -0.09 39.36
C PRO A 235 -2.43 1.13 39.28
N PRO A 236 -1.99 1.56 38.07
CA PRO A 236 -0.96 2.59 37.93
C PRO A 236 -1.35 3.96 38.50
N TRP A 237 -2.60 4.38 38.30
CA TRP A 237 -3.12 5.66 38.80
C TRP A 237 -3.06 5.75 40.34
N GLU A 238 -3.43 4.67 41.03
CA GLU A 238 -3.31 4.54 42.49
C GLU A 238 -1.85 4.50 42.93
N ALA A 239 -1.02 3.69 42.27
CA ALA A 239 0.39 3.53 42.59
C ALA A 239 1.22 4.82 42.43
N TRP A 240 0.83 5.69 41.50
CA TRP A 240 1.59 6.88 41.13
C TRP A 240 1.02 8.19 41.66
N GLY A 241 -0.22 8.20 42.17
CA GLY A 241 -0.93 9.42 42.58
C GLY A 241 -1.41 10.27 41.40
N VAL A 242 -1.65 9.65 40.24
CA VAL A 242 -2.09 10.33 39.01
C VAL A 242 -3.57 10.00 38.77
N PRO A 243 -4.45 10.96 38.42
CA PRO A 243 -5.88 10.67 38.24
C PRO A 243 -6.15 9.61 37.15
N ARG A 244 -7.04 8.65 37.42
CA ARG A 244 -7.40 7.56 36.48
C ARG A 244 -7.90 8.08 35.13
N ASP A 245 -8.59 9.22 35.10
CA ASP A 245 -9.11 9.84 33.86
C ASP A 245 -7.99 10.36 32.92
N ARG A 246 -6.72 10.33 33.37
CA ARG A 246 -5.54 10.66 32.57
C ARG A 246 -4.85 9.44 31.96
N ILE A 247 -5.04 8.22 32.45
CA ILE A 247 -4.23 7.05 32.06
C ILE A 247 -4.91 6.23 30.97
N VAL A 248 -4.15 5.89 29.93
CA VAL A 248 -4.47 4.88 28.91
C VAL A 248 -3.40 3.80 28.96
N LEU A 249 -3.78 2.52 28.96
CA LEU A 249 -2.82 1.43 28.79
C LEU A 249 -2.68 1.08 27.31
N SER A 250 -1.50 0.61 26.90
CA SER A 250 -1.28 0.32 25.49
C SER A 250 -0.50 -0.96 25.24
N VAL A 251 -0.78 -1.57 24.08
CA VAL A 251 -0.26 -2.85 23.64
C VAL A 251 0.07 -2.77 22.16
N HIS A 252 1.14 -3.46 21.74
CA HIS A 252 1.45 -3.75 20.34
C HIS A 252 1.15 -5.22 20.05
N MET A 253 0.70 -5.51 18.82
CA MET A 253 0.50 -6.87 18.32
C MET A 253 0.84 -6.95 16.83
N TYR A 254 1.60 -7.97 16.46
CA TYR A 254 1.92 -8.32 15.07
C TYR A 254 1.72 -9.82 14.84
N ALA A 255 1.51 -10.26 13.60
CA ALA A 255 1.29 -11.68 13.28
C ALA A 255 2.45 -12.59 13.77
N TRP A 256 3.68 -12.10 13.71
CA TRP A 256 4.91 -12.77 14.15
C TRP A 256 5.19 -12.69 15.66
N SER A 257 4.37 -11.97 16.45
CA SER A 257 4.47 -11.93 17.91
C SER A 257 3.46 -12.87 18.57
N GLY A 258 3.53 -13.04 19.89
CA GLY A 258 2.59 -13.88 20.64
C GLY A 258 2.74 -13.80 22.16
N PRO A 259 1.89 -14.52 22.93
CA PRO A 259 1.88 -14.47 24.39
C PRO A 259 3.21 -14.93 25.00
N GLY A 260 3.81 -14.09 25.85
CA GLY A 260 5.13 -14.32 26.43
C GLY A 260 6.27 -14.38 25.41
N SER A 261 6.02 -14.02 24.14
CA SER A 261 7.05 -14.00 23.09
C SER A 261 8.13 -12.97 23.38
N TRP A 262 9.33 -13.31 22.93
CA TRP A 262 10.45 -12.40 22.76
C TRP A 262 10.66 -12.30 21.25
N SER A 263 10.95 -11.13 20.68
CA SER A 263 11.23 -11.02 19.24
C SER A 263 12.70 -10.71 18.92
N PRO A 264 13.67 -11.58 19.30
CA PRO A 264 15.02 -11.46 18.79
C PRO A 264 15.13 -12.03 17.34
N LYS A 265 14.12 -12.77 16.86
CA LYS A 265 14.19 -13.57 15.61
C LYS A 265 14.41 -12.75 14.35
N HIS A 266 13.93 -11.50 14.30
CA HIS A 266 14.16 -10.58 13.18
C HIS A 266 15.47 -9.80 13.29
N PHE A 267 16.16 -9.87 14.44
CA PHE A 267 17.32 -9.02 14.78
C PHE A 267 18.55 -9.83 15.20
N MET A 268 18.58 -11.13 14.87
CA MET A 268 19.69 -12.04 15.14
C MET A 268 20.25 -12.65 13.85
N PRO A 269 21.56 -12.96 13.80
CA PRO A 269 22.14 -13.82 12.77
C PRO A 269 21.42 -15.18 12.70
N VAL A 270 21.32 -15.74 11.49
CA VAL A 270 20.58 -16.99 11.18
C VAL A 270 20.91 -18.14 12.13
N VAL A 271 22.16 -18.28 12.56
CA VAL A 271 22.63 -19.30 13.51
C VAL A 271 21.90 -19.25 14.87
N LEU A 272 21.56 -18.05 15.36
CA LEU A 272 20.85 -17.88 16.63
C LEU A 272 19.32 -17.95 16.47
N ARG A 273 18.79 -17.71 15.26
CA ARG A 273 17.36 -17.85 14.96
C ARG A 273 16.87 -19.26 15.27
N SER A 274 17.58 -20.29 14.79
CA SER A 274 17.28 -21.70 15.05
C SER A 274 17.29 -22.07 16.54
N PHE A 275 18.11 -21.41 17.38
CA PHE A 275 18.08 -21.63 18.83
C PHE A 275 16.79 -21.10 19.46
N PHE A 276 16.35 -19.90 19.06
CA PHE A 276 15.10 -19.32 19.57
C PHE A 276 13.85 -19.97 18.98
N ASP A 277 13.91 -20.50 17.76
CA ASP A 277 12.86 -21.37 17.23
C ASP A 277 12.70 -22.64 18.07
N VAL A 278 13.80 -23.26 18.53
CA VAL A 278 13.75 -24.36 19.51
C VAL A 278 13.21 -23.89 20.87
N VAL A 279 13.57 -22.70 21.36
CA VAL A 279 13.05 -22.18 22.64
C VAL A 279 11.54 -21.96 22.62
N ASP A 280 10.98 -21.35 21.57
CA ASP A 280 9.53 -21.13 21.49
C ASP A 280 8.75 -22.42 21.18
N TYR A 281 9.33 -23.33 20.38
CA TYR A 281 8.78 -24.66 20.13
C TYR A 281 8.71 -25.50 21.41
N VAL A 282 9.80 -25.57 22.18
CA VAL A 282 9.83 -26.24 23.50
C VAL A 282 8.92 -25.51 24.50
N GLY A 283 8.80 -24.19 24.39
CA GLY A 283 7.88 -23.36 25.16
C GLY A 283 6.40 -23.52 24.78
N SER A 284 6.07 -24.26 23.73
CA SER A 284 4.70 -24.44 23.19
C SER A 284 3.97 -23.11 22.89
N ARG A 285 4.71 -22.09 22.43
CA ARG A 285 4.18 -20.75 22.15
C ARG A 285 3.67 -20.62 20.72
N SER A 286 2.36 -20.47 20.56
CA SER A 286 1.75 -20.08 19.26
C SER A 286 1.96 -18.58 19.00
N LEU A 287 2.32 -18.23 17.77
CA LEU A 287 2.28 -16.85 17.30
C LEU A 287 0.83 -16.44 17.04
N TYR A 288 0.49 -15.16 17.23
CA TYR A 288 -0.87 -14.68 17.00
C TYR A 288 -1.35 -14.97 15.56
N GLY A 289 -0.44 -14.91 14.57
CA GLY A 289 -0.72 -15.22 13.17
C GLY A 289 -1.09 -16.68 12.88
N GLU A 290 -0.72 -17.61 13.76
CA GLU A 290 -1.00 -19.05 13.64
C GLU A 290 -2.34 -19.45 14.29
N MET A 291 -2.97 -18.54 15.04
CA MET A 291 -4.18 -18.83 15.81
C MET A 291 -5.45 -18.89 14.92
N SER A 292 -6.40 -19.74 15.33
CA SER A 292 -7.78 -19.64 14.85
C SER A 292 -8.42 -18.34 15.33
N GLU A 293 -9.53 -17.92 14.71
CA GLU A 293 -10.23 -16.69 15.07
C GLU A 293 -10.74 -16.71 16.53
N GLU A 294 -11.19 -17.88 16.99
CA GLU A 294 -11.68 -18.11 18.34
C GLU A 294 -10.56 -18.11 19.38
N LEU A 295 -9.39 -18.68 19.04
CA LEU A 295 -8.22 -18.69 19.92
C LEU A 295 -7.59 -17.29 20.01
N LEU A 296 -7.52 -16.58 18.89
CA LEU A 296 -7.00 -15.21 18.83
C LEU A 296 -7.89 -14.23 19.63
N GLU A 297 -9.22 -14.34 19.52
CA GLU A 297 -10.14 -13.58 20.38
C GLU A 297 -9.96 -13.94 21.87
N GLN A 298 -9.89 -15.23 22.22
CA GLN A 298 -9.66 -15.65 23.61
C GLN A 298 -8.32 -15.13 24.16
N GLN A 299 -7.29 -15.03 23.32
CA GLN A 299 -6.00 -14.50 23.74
C GLN A 299 -6.03 -12.97 23.91
N MET A 300 -6.68 -12.23 23.00
CA MET A 300 -6.84 -10.78 23.16
C MET A 300 -7.67 -10.43 24.42
N ASP A 301 -8.73 -11.20 24.73
CA ASP A 301 -9.49 -11.05 25.98
C ASP A 301 -8.64 -11.30 27.24
N GLN A 302 -7.66 -12.21 27.18
CA GLN A 302 -6.69 -12.45 28.27
C GLN A 302 -5.60 -11.38 28.37
N ASP A 303 -5.07 -10.92 27.23
CA ASP A 303 -3.96 -9.98 27.16
C ASP A 303 -4.40 -8.57 27.58
N PHE A 304 -5.56 -8.11 27.11
CA PHE A 304 -6.06 -6.76 27.41
C PHE A 304 -7.59 -6.59 27.40
N GLY A 305 -8.35 -7.38 26.64
CA GLY A 305 -9.78 -7.16 26.41
C GLY A 305 -10.63 -7.16 27.69
N PHE A 306 -10.19 -7.88 28.72
CA PHE A 306 -10.76 -7.79 30.06
C PHE A 306 -10.81 -6.35 30.62
N CYS A 307 -9.87 -5.47 30.28
CA CYS A 307 -9.90 -4.05 30.70
C CYS A 307 -11.12 -3.31 30.12
N LEU A 308 -11.57 -3.72 28.94
CA LEU A 308 -12.72 -3.17 28.24
C LEU A 308 -14.02 -3.81 28.74
N ASN A 309 -14.02 -5.14 28.90
CA ASN A 309 -15.16 -5.93 29.36
C ASN A 309 -15.52 -5.65 30.83
N GLU A 310 -14.52 -5.37 31.69
CA GLU A 310 -14.67 -5.08 33.12
C GLU A 310 -14.68 -3.55 33.42
N ASP A 311 -14.73 -2.68 32.38
CA ASP A 311 -14.73 -1.20 32.44
C ASP A 311 -13.51 -0.55 33.18
N ILE A 312 -12.43 -1.31 33.35
CA ILE A 312 -11.29 -0.98 34.23
C ILE A 312 -10.53 0.28 33.77
N CYS A 313 -10.19 0.38 32.48
CA CYS A 313 -9.46 1.49 31.87
C CYS A 313 -9.45 1.35 30.33
N PRO A 314 -9.27 2.45 29.57
CA PRO A 314 -9.10 2.37 28.12
C PRO A 314 -7.79 1.67 27.75
N VAL A 315 -7.86 0.87 26.69
CA VAL A 315 -6.70 0.23 26.06
C VAL A 315 -6.61 0.69 24.61
N TRP A 316 -5.42 1.12 24.20
CA TRP A 316 -5.10 1.46 22.82
C TRP A 316 -4.16 0.41 22.22
N LEU A 317 -4.56 -0.22 21.11
CA LEU A 317 -3.65 -1.04 20.28
C LEU A 317 -2.85 -0.09 19.38
N SER A 318 -1.82 0.55 19.93
CA SER A 318 -1.07 1.67 19.30
C SER A 318 -0.23 1.25 18.09
N GLU A 319 0.06 -0.03 17.96
CA GLU A 319 0.60 -0.64 16.75
C GLU A 319 -0.04 -1.99 16.45
N LEU A 320 -0.54 -2.07 15.22
CA LEU A 320 -0.73 -3.32 14.47
C LEU A 320 -0.38 -3.06 13.01
N GLY A 321 0.34 -3.99 12.38
CA GLY A 321 0.75 -3.91 10.98
C GLY A 321 0.80 -5.31 10.34
N ALA A 322 0.67 -5.36 9.02
CA ALA A 322 0.65 -6.60 8.25
C ALA A 322 0.95 -6.31 6.78
N ASP A 323 1.63 -7.22 6.10
CA ASP A 323 1.83 -7.15 4.65
C ASP A 323 0.58 -7.61 3.87
N LEU A 324 0.74 -7.88 2.56
CA LEU A 324 -0.30 -8.42 1.69
C LEU A 324 -0.13 -9.93 1.42
N SER A 325 0.69 -10.63 2.21
CA SER A 325 0.74 -12.10 2.21
C SER A 325 -0.57 -12.67 2.76
N SER A 326 -0.90 -13.90 2.36
CA SER A 326 -2.13 -14.56 2.83
C SER A 326 -2.13 -14.87 4.33
N GLY A 327 -0.96 -14.89 4.99
CA GLY A 327 -0.84 -15.18 6.41
C GLY A 327 -1.10 -13.95 7.28
N GLU A 328 -0.29 -12.90 7.12
CA GLU A 328 -0.45 -11.68 7.93
C GLU A 328 -1.77 -10.97 7.63
N LEU A 329 -2.25 -10.97 6.38
CA LEU A 329 -3.52 -10.34 6.03
C LEU A 329 -4.74 -11.09 6.63
N ASP A 330 -4.69 -12.43 6.74
CA ASP A 330 -5.75 -13.21 7.40
C ASP A 330 -5.78 -12.92 8.90
N TRP A 331 -4.61 -12.94 9.56
CA TRP A 331 -4.45 -12.50 10.94
C TRP A 331 -4.98 -11.08 11.17
N PHE A 332 -4.57 -10.13 10.35
CA PHE A 332 -4.94 -8.72 10.46
C PHE A 332 -6.46 -8.52 10.35
N LEU A 333 -7.12 -9.26 9.45
CA LEU A 333 -8.58 -9.21 9.30
C LEU A 333 -9.31 -9.86 10.49
N LYS A 334 -8.78 -10.91 11.11
CA LYS A 334 -9.30 -11.45 12.39
C LYS A 334 -9.17 -10.42 13.52
N VAL A 335 -8.02 -9.74 13.63
CA VAL A 335 -7.83 -8.65 14.61
C VAL A 335 -8.85 -7.54 14.35
N CYS A 336 -9.01 -7.06 13.11
CA CYS A 336 -10.00 -6.03 12.77
C CYS A 336 -11.43 -6.40 13.21
N LYS A 337 -11.87 -7.64 13.02
CA LYS A 337 -13.17 -8.12 13.53
C LYS A 337 -13.30 -7.97 15.05
N TYR A 338 -12.23 -8.25 15.80
CA TYR A 338 -12.23 -8.08 17.26
C TYR A 338 -12.23 -6.60 17.68
N LEU A 339 -11.46 -5.75 16.98
CA LEU A 339 -11.48 -4.29 17.20
C LEU A 339 -12.88 -3.70 16.98
N GLU A 340 -13.58 -4.14 15.93
CA GLU A 340 -14.99 -3.80 15.65
C GLU A 340 -15.92 -4.32 16.76
N LYS A 341 -15.82 -5.62 17.09
CA LYS A 341 -16.68 -6.31 18.05
C LYS A 341 -16.59 -5.76 19.48
N ARG A 342 -15.42 -5.29 19.91
CA ARG A 342 -15.17 -4.79 21.27
C ARG A 342 -15.00 -3.27 21.35
N ASP A 343 -15.17 -2.54 20.25
CA ASP A 343 -14.97 -1.09 20.16
C ASP A 343 -13.57 -0.65 20.66
N VAL A 344 -12.54 -1.42 20.32
CA VAL A 344 -11.15 -1.18 20.76
C VAL A 344 -10.54 0.00 19.99
N ASP A 345 -9.88 0.92 20.69
CA ASP A 345 -9.09 1.99 20.08
C ASP A 345 -7.79 1.42 19.46
N PHE A 346 -7.35 1.95 18.32
CA PHE A 346 -6.18 1.42 17.58
C PHE A 346 -5.32 2.51 16.92
N ALA A 347 -4.09 2.18 16.53
CA ALA A 347 -3.34 2.91 15.52
C ALA A 347 -2.55 1.96 14.61
N TYR A 348 -2.76 2.07 13.30
CA TYR A 348 -2.10 1.20 12.31
C TYR A 348 -0.62 1.57 12.15
N TRP A 349 0.26 0.57 12.03
CA TRP A 349 1.65 0.77 11.64
C TRP A 349 1.89 0.31 10.19
N PRO A 350 2.27 1.21 9.25
CA PRO A 350 2.31 2.67 9.33
C PRO A 350 1.62 3.37 8.15
N LEU A 351 1.58 4.69 8.19
CA LEU A 351 1.27 5.56 7.06
C LEU A 351 2.34 5.43 5.96
N ASN A 352 3.60 5.43 6.37
CA ASN A 352 4.81 5.54 5.55
C ASN A 352 4.94 4.44 4.48
N VAL A 353 5.69 4.73 3.43
CA VAL A 353 5.94 3.86 2.27
C VAL A 353 7.31 4.16 1.66
N GLY A 354 7.91 3.17 1.00
CA GLY A 354 9.23 3.27 0.38
C GLY A 354 10.35 2.87 1.35
N PRO A 355 11.62 3.15 1.03
CA PRO A 355 12.77 2.68 1.80
C PRO A 355 12.75 3.18 3.24
N LYS A 356 12.95 2.27 4.20
CA LYS A 356 13.00 2.61 5.62
C LYS A 356 14.23 3.49 5.91
N PRO A 357 14.12 4.57 6.73
CA PRO A 357 15.23 5.48 6.98
C PRO A 357 16.50 4.77 7.49
N GLY A 358 17.56 4.80 6.68
CA GLY A 358 18.84 4.14 6.96
C GLY A 358 18.91 2.65 6.59
N GLY A 359 17.90 2.08 5.94
CA GLY A 359 17.87 0.69 5.46
C GLY A 359 17.75 0.57 3.93
N SER A 360 17.89 -0.66 3.42
CA SER A 360 17.65 -1.03 2.02
C SER A 360 16.20 -1.43 1.72
N ASP A 361 15.41 -1.68 2.75
CA ASP A 361 14.17 -2.44 2.65
C ASP A 361 12.96 -1.50 2.64
N ASP A 362 12.03 -1.75 1.72
CA ASP A 362 10.77 -1.00 1.60
C ASP A 362 9.82 -1.26 2.78
N GLU A 363 9.00 -0.26 3.13
CA GLU A 363 7.92 -0.42 4.10
C GLU A 363 6.74 -1.22 3.53
N ALA A 364 6.85 -2.55 3.65
CA ALA A 364 5.83 -3.51 3.22
C ALA A 364 4.46 -3.29 3.89
N TYR A 365 4.43 -2.77 5.12
CA TYR A 365 3.18 -2.52 5.84
C TYR A 365 2.48 -1.22 5.40
N GLY A 366 3.14 -0.35 4.62
CA GLY A 366 2.62 0.97 4.25
C GLY A 366 1.27 0.98 3.54
N ILE A 367 0.35 1.87 3.96
CA ILE A 367 -0.97 2.09 3.33
C ILE A 367 -0.98 3.19 2.25
N LEU A 368 0.13 3.90 2.06
CA LEU A 368 0.28 4.87 0.96
C LEU A 368 0.98 4.23 -0.27
N THR A 369 0.67 4.69 -1.48
CA THR A 369 1.42 4.44 -2.72
C THR A 369 2.77 5.17 -2.68
N ASN A 370 3.74 4.77 -3.51
CA ASN A 370 5.08 5.36 -3.46
C ASN A 370 5.14 6.87 -3.78
N ASP A 371 4.10 7.44 -4.41
CA ASP A 371 3.91 8.90 -4.57
C ASP A 371 3.19 9.57 -3.38
N TRP A 372 3.07 8.86 -2.25
CA TRP A 372 2.45 9.28 -1.00
C TRP A 372 0.95 9.66 -1.11
N GLN A 373 0.16 8.80 -1.77
CA GLN A 373 -1.31 8.86 -1.82
C GLN A 373 -1.97 7.62 -1.19
N PRO A 374 -3.21 7.70 -0.67
CA PRO A 374 -3.91 6.54 -0.10
C PRO A 374 -4.09 5.39 -1.09
N ARG A 375 -3.71 4.16 -0.70
CA ARG A 375 -4.07 2.94 -1.44
C ARG A 375 -5.55 2.59 -1.19
N TRP A 376 -6.49 3.35 -1.75
CA TRP A 376 -7.93 3.22 -1.45
C TRP A 376 -8.51 1.80 -1.56
N ALA A 377 -8.00 1.02 -2.53
CA ALA A 377 -8.38 -0.37 -2.74
C ALA A 377 -7.44 -1.40 -2.07
N ASP A 378 -6.65 -0.99 -1.07
CA ASP A 378 -5.90 -1.90 -0.19
C ASP A 378 -6.84 -2.52 0.84
N ARG A 379 -6.84 -3.85 0.95
CA ARG A 379 -7.73 -4.59 1.86
C ARG A 379 -7.50 -4.24 3.33
N ARG A 380 -6.28 -3.79 3.69
CA ARG A 380 -5.94 -3.35 5.05
C ARG A 380 -6.61 -2.01 5.34
N LEU A 381 -6.45 -1.03 4.44
CA LEU A 381 -7.10 0.28 4.55
C LEU A 381 -8.64 0.17 4.52
N GLN A 382 -9.20 -0.69 3.68
CA GLN A 382 -10.64 -0.95 3.65
C GLN A 382 -11.20 -1.56 4.94
N ALA A 383 -10.41 -2.33 5.68
CA ALA A 383 -10.78 -2.82 7.00
C ALA A 383 -10.69 -1.69 8.04
N LEU A 384 -9.58 -0.94 8.06
CA LEU A 384 -9.40 0.21 8.96
C LEU A 384 -10.51 1.27 8.79
N ARG A 385 -10.90 1.60 7.55
CA ARG A 385 -12.00 2.55 7.25
C ARG A 385 -13.35 2.14 7.86
N ARG A 386 -13.58 0.86 8.18
CA ARG A 386 -14.81 0.40 8.87
C ARG A 386 -14.75 0.61 10.38
N LEU A 387 -13.54 0.54 10.96
CA LEU A 387 -13.27 0.83 12.38
C LEU A 387 -13.26 2.35 12.67
N CYS A 388 -13.02 3.16 11.64
CA CYS A 388 -13.06 4.62 11.73
C CYS A 388 -14.50 5.13 11.97
N PRO A 389 -14.68 6.20 12.76
CA PRO A 389 -15.98 6.86 12.87
C PRO A 389 -16.46 7.38 11.51
N GLN A 390 -17.57 6.84 11.03
CA GLN A 390 -18.17 7.30 9.79
C GLN A 390 -18.65 8.75 9.93
N PRO A 391 -18.52 9.61 8.90
CA PRO A 391 -19.08 10.96 8.94
C PRO A 391 -20.58 10.89 9.26
N SER A 392 -21.04 11.74 10.17
CA SER A 392 -22.42 11.68 10.66
C SER A 392 -23.38 12.24 9.61
N VAL A 393 -23.69 11.45 8.59
CA VAL A 393 -24.81 11.70 7.67
C VAL A 393 -26.03 11.99 8.55
N PRO A 394 -26.65 13.19 8.44
CA PRO A 394 -27.75 13.58 9.31
C PRO A 394 -28.95 12.70 8.98
N ARG A 395 -29.09 11.58 9.72
CA ARG A 395 -30.22 10.66 9.61
C ARG A 395 -31.50 11.47 9.73
N LYS A 396 -32.17 11.73 8.60
CA LYS A 396 -33.60 12.08 8.58
C LYS A 396 -34.28 11.07 9.48
N SER A 397 -34.86 11.55 10.58
CA SER A 397 -35.34 10.67 11.65
C SER A 397 -36.45 9.78 11.11
N LEU A 398 -36.12 8.56 10.71
CA LEU A 398 -37.10 7.50 10.48
C LEU A 398 -37.96 7.45 11.75
N PRO A 399 -39.27 7.71 11.66
CA PRO A 399 -40.11 7.86 12.84
C PRO A 399 -39.99 6.56 13.65
N ALA A 400 -39.60 6.70 14.92
CA ALA A 400 -39.17 5.58 15.74
C ALA A 400 -40.20 4.43 15.64
N ARG A 401 -39.74 3.25 15.18
CA ARG A 401 -40.58 2.04 15.15
C ARG A 401 -41.04 1.79 16.58
N ARG A 402 -42.30 2.15 16.86
CA ARG A 402 -42.94 1.83 18.15
C ARG A 402 -42.80 0.32 18.37
N PRO A 403 -42.40 -0.14 19.57
CA PRO A 403 -42.55 -1.54 19.94
C PRO A 403 -43.99 -1.96 19.66
N LEU A 404 -44.16 -3.14 19.05
CA LEU A 404 -45.47 -3.62 18.61
C LEU A 404 -46.25 -4.14 19.83
N GLN A 405 -46.81 -3.20 20.60
CA GLN A 405 -47.54 -3.47 21.83
C GLN A 405 -48.82 -4.25 21.52
N LEU A 406 -48.85 -5.51 21.97
CA LEU A 406 -50.06 -6.33 21.96
C LEU A 406 -51.15 -5.68 22.85
N PRO A 407 -52.41 -5.65 22.41
CA PRO A 407 -53.45 -4.82 23.03
C PRO A 407 -53.94 -5.41 24.37
N ALA A 408 -53.39 -4.93 25.48
CA ALA A 408 -53.81 -5.30 26.84
C ALA A 408 -55.14 -4.63 27.26
N ARG A 409 -56.26 -5.08 26.67
CA ARG A 409 -57.41 -5.41 27.53
C ARG A 409 -57.03 -6.74 28.20
N ALA A 410 -56.86 -6.81 29.52
CA ALA A 410 -57.62 -6.09 30.53
C ALA A 410 -56.77 -5.30 31.56
N ARG A 411 -57.33 -4.14 31.96
CA ARG A 411 -57.05 -3.32 33.16
C ARG A 411 -55.68 -2.60 33.23
N ALA A 412 -55.58 -1.39 33.76
CA ALA A 412 -56.56 -0.31 33.96
C ALA A 412 -55.82 0.99 34.35
N ASN A 413 -56.34 2.15 33.92
CA ASN A 413 -56.12 3.49 34.51
C ASN A 413 -54.68 4.08 34.40
N THR A 414 -54.43 5.40 34.26
CA THR A 414 -55.31 6.59 34.06
C THR A 414 -54.50 7.84 33.66
N TRP A 415 -55.13 8.74 32.88
CA TRP A 415 -54.87 10.18 32.66
C TRP A 415 -53.49 10.70 32.14
N ASP A 416 -53.33 11.94 31.63
CA ASP A 416 -53.91 12.61 30.42
C ASP A 416 -53.14 13.95 30.11
N VAL A 417 -53.44 14.59 28.96
CA VAL A 417 -53.22 16.01 28.54
C VAL A 417 -51.78 16.47 28.18
N GLY A 418 -51.61 17.29 27.11
CA GLY A 418 -50.29 17.94 26.86
C GLY A 418 -50.08 19.10 25.85
N ARG A 419 -50.64 19.12 24.62
CA ARG A 419 -50.51 20.19 23.56
C ARG A 419 -49.14 20.45 22.87
N SER A 420 -49.24 21.07 21.68
CA SER A 420 -48.20 21.61 20.75
C SER A 420 -48.53 23.11 20.45
N PRO A 421 -48.03 23.87 19.43
CA PRO A 421 -47.01 23.61 18.37
C PRO A 421 -46.01 24.77 17.97
N SER A 422 -44.98 24.42 17.16
CA SER A 422 -44.40 24.99 15.88
C SER A 422 -44.57 26.48 15.42
N PRO A 423 -44.00 26.96 14.26
CA PRO A 423 -42.79 26.61 13.45
C PRO A 423 -41.93 27.84 12.93
N MET A 424 -40.81 27.60 12.20
CA MET A 424 -40.49 28.09 10.80
C MET A 424 -38.97 28.02 10.41
N ALA A 425 -38.63 28.28 9.13
CA ALA A 425 -37.30 28.11 8.44
C ALA A 425 -37.18 29.15 7.26
N PRO A 426 -36.33 29.09 6.18
CA PRO A 426 -35.19 28.20 5.80
C PRO A 426 -33.98 28.90 5.03
N MET A 427 -33.07 28.08 4.41
CA MET A 427 -32.21 28.30 3.19
C MET A 427 -31.04 29.33 3.10
N ALA A 428 -29.85 28.88 2.61
CA ALA A 428 -29.11 29.36 1.40
C ALA A 428 -27.64 28.80 1.28
N THR A 429 -27.02 28.87 0.07
CA THR A 429 -25.68 28.33 -0.38
C THR A 429 -25.13 29.16 -1.59
N PRO A 430 -24.00 28.88 -2.32
CA PRO A 430 -22.69 28.17 -2.10
C PRO A 430 -21.42 28.98 -2.63
N SER A 431 -20.29 28.30 -2.94
CA SER A 431 -19.18 28.62 -3.93
C SER A 431 -18.00 29.56 -3.54
N HIS A 432 -16.75 29.51 -4.08
CA HIS A 432 -15.87 28.48 -4.73
C HIS A 432 -14.38 28.96 -4.90
N LEU A 433 -13.42 28.03 -5.17
CA LEU A 433 -12.16 28.13 -5.99
C LEU A 433 -10.82 28.87 -5.54
N ALA A 434 -9.85 28.10 -5.01
CA ALA A 434 -8.54 27.65 -5.59
C ALA A 434 -7.29 28.55 -5.97
N SER A 435 -6.09 28.16 -5.42
CA SER A 435 -4.77 27.83 -6.10
C SER A 435 -3.77 28.89 -6.68
N PRO A 436 -2.48 28.57 -7.07
CA PRO A 436 -1.41 27.63 -6.53
C PRO A 436 0.12 28.04 -6.69
N GLY A 437 1.09 27.19 -6.21
CA GLY A 437 2.55 27.07 -6.62
C GLY A 437 3.66 27.40 -5.56
N SER A 438 5.00 27.16 -5.65
CA SER A 438 6.00 26.26 -6.36
C SER A 438 7.48 26.78 -6.08
N VAL A 439 8.71 26.22 -6.32
CA VAL A 439 9.45 24.95 -6.67
C VAL A 439 11.02 25.22 -6.50
N ALA A 440 12.11 24.44 -6.20
CA ALA A 440 12.62 23.07 -5.75
C ALA A 440 13.99 23.21 -4.96
N THR A 441 15.06 22.37 -4.83
CA THR A 441 15.71 21.11 -5.39
C THR A 441 17.02 20.80 -4.54
N VAL A 442 17.91 19.75 -4.59
CA VAL A 442 17.98 18.28 -4.91
C VAL A 442 19.47 17.71 -4.78
N ALA A 443 19.68 16.39 -4.48
CA ALA A 443 20.92 15.53 -4.62
C ALA A 443 22.00 15.47 -3.48
N THR A 444 23.01 14.55 -3.35
CA THR A 444 23.66 13.56 -4.30
C THR A 444 24.46 12.35 -3.69
N THR A 445 24.35 11.11 -4.25
CA THR A 445 25.34 9.94 -4.26
C THR A 445 25.79 9.27 -2.92
N THR A 446 26.55 8.14 -2.77
CA THR A 446 27.43 7.23 -3.61
C THR A 446 27.57 5.77 -3.00
N ALA A 447 28.19 4.76 -3.66
CA ALA A 447 28.33 3.36 -3.14
C ALA A 447 29.43 2.44 -3.78
N THR A 448 29.81 1.28 -3.16
CA THR A 448 30.50 0.09 -3.79
C THR A 448 30.38 -1.28 -3.05
N CYS A 449 29.84 -2.31 -3.74
CA CYS A 449 30.30 -3.73 -3.84
C CYS A 449 30.44 -4.67 -2.58
N PHE A 450 30.45 -6.03 -2.64
CA PHE A 450 30.12 -7.08 -3.65
C PHE A 450 29.96 -8.49 -3.00
N GLY A 451 29.07 -9.36 -3.54
CA GLY A 451 29.14 -10.86 -3.51
C GLY A 451 28.62 -11.61 -2.26
N ASP A 452 27.98 -12.79 -2.35
CA ASP A 452 27.40 -13.52 -3.52
C ASP A 452 26.35 -14.58 -3.06
N VAL A 453 25.57 -15.14 -4.00
CA VAL A 453 24.49 -16.21 -3.94
C VAL A 453 24.36 -17.16 -2.72
N ASP A 454 23.18 -17.71 -2.34
CA ASP A 454 21.90 -17.94 -3.06
C ASP A 454 20.66 -18.06 -2.12
N GLU A 455 19.47 -18.36 -2.69
CA GLU A 455 18.18 -18.71 -2.05
C GLU A 455 17.48 -17.67 -1.12
N LEU A 456 16.59 -16.83 -1.70
CA LEU A 456 15.19 -16.72 -1.26
C LEU A 456 14.34 -15.83 -2.21
N LEU A 457 13.93 -16.38 -3.35
CA LEU A 457 12.85 -15.83 -4.18
C LEU A 457 11.52 -16.47 -3.78
N LEU A 458 10.60 -15.74 -3.14
CA LEU A 458 9.15 -15.97 -3.20
C LEU A 458 8.35 -14.84 -2.49
N LEU A 459 7.08 -14.67 -2.88
CA LEU A 459 6.06 -13.78 -2.28
C LEU A 459 6.19 -12.26 -2.47
N ALA A 460 6.67 -11.80 -3.63
CA ALA A 460 6.10 -10.58 -4.22
C ALA A 460 4.70 -10.89 -4.83
N PRO A 461 3.75 -9.94 -4.87
CA PRO A 461 2.45 -10.14 -5.53
C PRO A 461 2.62 -10.40 -7.04
N TYR A 462 1.72 -11.21 -7.62
CA TYR A 462 1.91 -11.72 -8.98
C TYR A 462 1.99 -10.60 -10.06
N PRO A 463 2.98 -10.63 -10.97
CA PRO A 463 3.29 -9.53 -11.91
C PRO A 463 2.20 -9.01 -12.87
N TRP A 464 1.03 -9.64 -12.97
CA TRP A 464 0.01 -9.29 -13.96
C TRP A 464 -1.08 -8.32 -13.46
N CYS A 465 -1.02 -7.92 -12.18
CA CYS A 465 -1.95 -6.94 -11.61
C CYS A 465 -1.40 -5.49 -11.60
N ARG A 466 -0.15 -5.26 -12.03
CA ARG A 466 0.36 -3.89 -12.23
C ARG A 466 -0.09 -3.39 -13.63
N PRO A 467 -0.70 -2.20 -13.74
CA PRO A 467 -1.02 -1.63 -15.06
C PRO A 467 0.27 -1.32 -15.82
N LEU A 468 0.17 -1.27 -17.16
CA LEU A 468 1.19 -0.56 -17.94
C LEU A 468 1.05 0.95 -17.69
N PRO A 469 2.13 1.75 -17.79
CA PRO A 469 2.09 3.20 -17.58
C PRO A 469 0.87 3.89 -18.21
N GLY A 470 -0.05 4.38 -17.38
CA GLY A 470 -1.34 4.94 -17.78
C GLY A 470 -2.55 4.05 -17.41
N PRO A 471 -3.73 4.29 -18.04
CA PRO A 471 -5.00 3.63 -17.70
C PRO A 471 -5.16 2.23 -18.35
N LEU A 472 -4.06 1.47 -18.44
CA LEU A 472 -3.97 0.25 -19.26
C LEU A 472 -3.68 -0.97 -18.41
N VAL A 473 -4.60 -1.93 -18.41
CA VAL A 473 -4.48 -3.18 -17.65
C VAL A 473 -4.17 -4.36 -18.59
N PRO A 474 -3.46 -5.42 -18.14
CA PRO A 474 -3.29 -6.63 -18.95
C PRO A 474 -4.63 -7.29 -19.30
N TRP A 475 -4.75 -7.88 -20.49
CA TRP A 475 -6.01 -8.48 -20.95
C TRP A 475 -6.36 -9.76 -20.15
N PRO A 476 -7.59 -9.91 -19.61
CA PRO A 476 -7.99 -11.10 -18.86
C PRO A 476 -7.81 -12.41 -19.63
N GLY A 477 -7.32 -13.45 -18.94
CA GLY A 477 -7.15 -14.78 -19.53
C GLY A 477 -5.91 -14.95 -20.42
N THR A 478 -5.01 -13.96 -20.51
CA THR A 478 -3.63 -14.26 -20.98
C THR A 478 -2.99 -15.32 -20.08
N PRO A 479 -2.33 -16.36 -20.62
CA PRO A 479 -1.71 -17.40 -19.80
C PRO A 479 -0.78 -16.86 -18.71
N LYS A 480 -0.71 -17.57 -17.58
CA LYS A 480 0.27 -17.28 -16.52
C LYS A 480 1.68 -17.41 -17.10
N THR A 481 2.65 -16.65 -16.57
CA THR A 481 3.98 -16.45 -17.19
C THR A 481 4.76 -17.73 -17.52
N LYS A 482 4.52 -18.85 -16.83
CA LYS A 482 5.11 -20.18 -17.14
C LYS A 482 4.50 -20.89 -18.36
N GLU A 483 3.47 -20.33 -18.99
CA GLU A 483 2.80 -20.86 -20.20
C GLU A 483 2.73 -19.86 -21.37
N LEU A 484 3.24 -18.64 -21.20
CA LEU A 484 3.39 -17.69 -22.31
C LEU A 484 4.59 -18.06 -23.19
N PRO A 485 4.49 -17.96 -24.52
CA PRO A 485 5.67 -17.77 -25.36
C PRO A 485 6.39 -16.48 -24.98
N GLU A 486 7.73 -16.48 -25.04
CA GLU A 486 8.56 -15.30 -24.76
C GLU A 486 8.33 -14.21 -25.81
N VAL A 487 7.43 -13.28 -25.48
CA VAL A 487 7.07 -12.09 -26.25
C VAL A 487 6.37 -12.38 -27.59
N ARG A 488 5.46 -11.47 -27.98
CA ARG A 488 4.92 -11.40 -29.34
C ARG A 488 5.36 -10.10 -29.98
N TYR A 489 5.93 -10.21 -31.17
CA TYR A 489 6.46 -9.08 -31.91
C TYR A 489 5.64 -8.84 -33.18
N LEU A 490 5.22 -7.59 -33.40
CA LEU A 490 4.88 -7.11 -34.74
C LEU A 490 6.17 -6.62 -35.42
N TRP A 491 6.16 -6.52 -36.74
CA TRP A 491 7.36 -6.25 -37.52
C TRP A 491 7.25 -4.94 -38.28
N LYS A 492 8.01 -3.93 -37.84
CA LYS A 492 8.20 -2.69 -38.59
C LYS A 492 9.14 -2.97 -39.75
N VAL A 493 8.57 -3.05 -40.94
CA VAL A 493 9.32 -3.26 -42.19
C VAL A 493 9.62 -1.89 -42.80
N LEU A 494 10.88 -1.64 -43.15
CA LEU A 494 11.32 -0.40 -43.78
C LEU A 494 12.02 -0.71 -45.10
N ASP A 495 11.48 -0.16 -46.19
CA ASP A 495 12.00 -0.35 -47.55
C ASP A 495 13.12 0.64 -47.89
N GLY A 496 14.12 0.17 -48.64
CA GLY A 496 15.18 1.03 -49.19
C GLY A 496 16.31 1.41 -48.22
N VAL A 497 16.36 0.75 -47.06
CA VAL A 497 17.24 1.09 -45.94
C VAL A 497 17.94 -0.11 -45.31
N ASP A 498 19.06 0.15 -44.63
CA ASP A 498 19.79 -0.79 -43.76
C ASP A 498 20.32 -0.03 -42.53
N ALA A 499 20.61 -0.72 -41.43
CA ALA A 499 21.23 -0.17 -40.23
C ALA A 499 22.45 -1.02 -39.86
N ASP A 500 23.61 -0.39 -39.65
CA ASP A 500 24.91 -1.07 -39.49
C ASP A 500 25.26 -2.08 -40.63
N PRO A 501 25.19 -1.67 -41.92
CA PRO A 501 25.51 -2.54 -43.05
C PRO A 501 26.91 -3.15 -42.94
N GLY A 502 27.01 -4.46 -43.16
CA GLY A 502 28.26 -5.23 -43.08
C GLY A 502 28.77 -5.54 -41.66
N LYS A 503 28.04 -5.16 -40.61
CA LYS A 503 28.31 -5.56 -39.22
C LYS A 503 27.36 -6.69 -38.79
N ASP A 504 27.32 -7.74 -39.60
CA ASP A 504 26.34 -8.82 -39.45
C ASP A 504 26.63 -9.65 -38.19
N ALA A 505 25.62 -9.82 -37.34
CA ALA A 505 25.71 -10.64 -36.14
C ALA A 505 25.63 -12.14 -36.44
N MET A 506 24.93 -12.46 -37.53
CA MET A 506 24.75 -13.75 -38.17
C MET A 506 24.14 -13.48 -39.55
N THR A 507 24.60 -14.17 -40.59
CA THR A 507 24.01 -14.08 -41.94
C THR A 507 23.48 -15.46 -42.33
N MET A 508 22.21 -15.55 -42.67
CA MET A 508 21.54 -16.80 -43.08
C MET A 508 20.87 -16.65 -44.44
N ARG A 509 20.76 -17.75 -45.19
CA ARG A 509 19.93 -17.77 -46.41
C ARG A 509 18.46 -17.79 -45.98
N CYS A 510 17.68 -16.82 -46.45
CA CYS A 510 16.29 -16.62 -46.05
C CYS A 510 15.36 -17.29 -47.07
N THR A 511 15.11 -18.60 -46.90
CA THR A 511 14.12 -19.35 -47.69
C THR A 511 12.70 -19.25 -47.12
N ASP A 512 12.56 -18.98 -45.81
CA ASP A 512 11.32 -18.62 -45.14
C ASP A 512 11.55 -17.34 -44.32
N LEU A 513 10.64 -16.37 -44.44
CA LEU A 513 10.71 -15.10 -43.72
C LEU A 513 10.31 -15.27 -42.24
N GLU A 514 9.39 -16.18 -41.93
CA GLU A 514 8.98 -16.44 -40.55
C GLU A 514 10.05 -17.20 -39.77
N GLU A 515 10.85 -18.03 -40.44
CA GLU A 515 12.07 -18.63 -39.87
C GLU A 515 13.10 -17.55 -39.51
N ALA A 516 13.39 -16.61 -40.43
CA ALA A 516 14.30 -15.50 -40.17
C ALA A 516 13.80 -14.61 -39.01
N LYS A 517 12.50 -14.30 -38.95
CA LYS A 517 11.88 -13.57 -37.83
C LYS A 517 11.99 -14.32 -36.50
N LEU A 518 11.72 -15.63 -36.50
CA LEU A 518 11.78 -16.47 -35.30
C LEU A 518 13.23 -16.57 -34.77
N ILE A 519 14.22 -16.72 -35.66
CA ILE A 519 15.63 -16.74 -35.29
C ILE A 519 16.09 -15.35 -34.80
N CYS A 520 15.64 -14.27 -35.45
CA CYS A 520 15.91 -12.91 -35.00
C CYS A 520 15.47 -12.69 -33.54
N VAL A 521 14.24 -13.08 -33.22
CA VAL A 521 13.69 -12.96 -31.86
C VAL A 521 14.38 -13.91 -30.86
N SER A 522 14.43 -15.21 -31.16
CA SER A 522 14.91 -16.24 -30.21
C SER A 522 16.42 -16.18 -29.94
N GLN A 523 17.20 -15.51 -30.79
CA GLN A 523 18.63 -15.24 -30.56
C GLN A 523 18.90 -13.81 -30.04
N GLY A 524 17.86 -13.03 -29.72
CA GLY A 524 17.99 -11.68 -29.16
C GLY A 524 18.54 -10.62 -30.13
N TYR A 525 18.42 -10.84 -31.45
CA TYR A 525 18.77 -9.84 -32.45
C TYR A 525 17.65 -8.79 -32.56
N GLY A 526 18.00 -7.49 -32.48
CA GLY A 526 17.02 -6.41 -32.56
C GLY A 526 16.57 -6.05 -33.98
N GLY A 527 16.84 -6.92 -34.95
CA GLY A 527 16.40 -6.77 -36.33
C GLY A 527 17.31 -7.46 -37.34
N PHE A 528 16.86 -7.50 -38.59
CA PHE A 528 17.65 -8.01 -39.71
C PHE A 528 17.34 -7.26 -41.01
N ALA A 529 18.37 -7.05 -41.82
CA ALA A 529 18.20 -6.63 -43.21
C ALA A 529 17.93 -7.87 -44.07
N LEU A 530 16.95 -7.80 -44.97
CA LEU A 530 16.69 -8.80 -46.00
C LEU A 530 17.16 -8.25 -47.34
N HIS A 531 18.17 -8.89 -47.95
CA HIS A 531 18.74 -8.50 -49.24
C HIS A 531 19.08 -9.74 -50.08
N GLU A 532 18.68 -9.75 -51.35
CA GLU A 532 18.96 -10.82 -52.34
C GLU A 532 18.83 -12.28 -51.85
N GLY A 533 17.84 -12.55 -50.99
CA GLY A 533 17.55 -13.89 -50.45
C GLY A 533 18.35 -14.28 -49.21
N TYR A 534 19.02 -13.32 -48.56
CA TYR A 534 19.74 -13.50 -47.30
C TYR A 534 19.20 -12.54 -46.23
N ALA A 535 19.11 -13.05 -45.00
CA ALA A 535 18.78 -12.29 -43.81
C ALA A 535 20.06 -12.04 -42.98
N TYR A 536 20.35 -10.76 -42.76
CA TYR A 536 21.56 -10.25 -42.14
C TYR A 536 21.19 -9.69 -40.75
N MET A 537 21.43 -10.46 -39.70
CA MET A 537 21.00 -10.16 -38.33
C MET A 537 21.85 -9.04 -37.70
N ARG A 538 21.29 -8.34 -36.70
CA ARG A 538 21.93 -7.21 -36.02
C ARG A 538 21.99 -7.42 -34.50
N ARG A 539 23.18 -7.28 -33.90
CA ARG A 539 23.42 -7.43 -32.45
C ARG A 539 23.30 -6.10 -31.69
N ALA A 540 22.23 -5.37 -31.98
CA ALA A 540 21.84 -4.15 -31.29
C ALA A 540 20.32 -4.11 -31.17
N ALA A 541 19.78 -3.41 -30.18
CA ALA A 541 18.34 -3.32 -29.95
C ALA A 541 17.61 -2.56 -31.09
N PRO A 542 16.30 -2.83 -31.32
CA PRO A 542 15.56 -2.22 -32.43
C PRO A 542 15.59 -0.68 -32.43
N GLU A 543 15.54 -0.07 -31.25
CA GLU A 543 15.56 1.37 -31.02
C GLU A 543 16.93 1.96 -31.42
N ALA A 544 18.01 1.25 -31.06
CA ALA A 544 19.37 1.62 -31.42
C ALA A 544 19.64 1.46 -32.93
N LEU A 545 19.03 0.48 -33.60
CA LEU A 545 19.11 0.32 -35.05
C LEU A 545 18.31 1.38 -35.80
N LEU A 546 17.11 1.74 -35.30
CA LEU A 546 16.31 2.84 -35.84
C LEU A 546 17.12 4.16 -35.85
N SER A 547 17.91 4.42 -34.80
CA SER A 547 18.77 5.61 -34.71
C SER A 547 19.98 5.62 -35.68
N ARG A 548 20.32 4.48 -36.30
CA ARG A 548 21.49 4.32 -37.19
C ARG A 548 21.10 3.90 -38.62
N MET A 549 19.84 4.14 -39.00
CA MET A 549 19.29 3.79 -40.31
C MET A 549 19.93 4.61 -41.44
N GLN A 550 20.25 3.96 -42.56
CA GLN A 550 20.89 4.56 -43.74
C GLN A 550 20.05 4.32 -44.99
N THR A 551 19.89 5.35 -45.83
CA THR A 551 19.08 5.34 -47.05
C THR A 551 19.89 5.04 -48.30
N GLY A 552 19.29 4.36 -49.28
CA GLY A 552 19.88 4.11 -50.60
C GLY A 552 19.96 2.62 -50.97
N TYR A 553 19.60 1.74 -50.05
CA TYR A 553 19.63 0.29 -50.19
C TYR A 553 18.33 -0.22 -50.85
N THR A 554 18.07 0.19 -52.10
CA THR A 554 16.77 0.03 -52.79
C THR A 554 16.28 -1.41 -53.01
N LYS A 555 17.15 -2.42 -52.83
CA LYS A 555 16.80 -3.85 -52.82
C LYS A 555 16.63 -4.46 -51.43
N THR A 556 16.83 -3.67 -50.37
CA THR A 556 16.84 -4.12 -48.97
C THR A 556 15.54 -3.76 -48.27
N LYS A 557 15.05 -4.70 -47.45
CA LYS A 557 14.01 -4.46 -46.44
C LYS A 557 14.60 -4.66 -45.06
N MET A 558 14.58 -3.63 -44.21
CA MET A 558 14.97 -3.75 -42.81
C MET A 558 13.76 -4.19 -41.98
N TYR A 559 13.89 -5.28 -41.24
CA TYR A 559 12.87 -5.84 -40.35
C TYR A 559 13.25 -5.55 -38.90
N LEU A 560 12.46 -4.71 -38.22
CA LEU A 560 12.63 -4.39 -36.80
C LEU A 560 11.46 -5.01 -35.99
N PRO A 561 11.75 -5.85 -34.98
CA PRO A 561 10.72 -6.42 -34.10
C PRO A 561 10.27 -5.36 -33.07
N GLN A 562 8.98 -5.03 -33.08
CA GLN A 562 8.33 -4.20 -32.06
C GLN A 562 7.61 -5.10 -31.06
N GLU A 563 7.96 -5.01 -29.77
CA GLU A 563 7.32 -5.81 -28.73
C GLU A 563 5.87 -5.32 -28.51
N VAL A 564 4.91 -6.24 -28.54
CA VAL A 564 3.49 -5.93 -28.34
C VAL A 564 2.94 -6.69 -27.12
N ARG A 565 2.08 -6.02 -26.37
CA ARG A 565 1.20 -6.61 -25.35
C ARG A 565 -0.25 -6.42 -25.77
N LEU A 566 -1.07 -7.43 -25.45
CA LEU A 566 -2.53 -7.27 -25.50
C LEU A 566 -2.98 -6.74 -24.14
N CYS A 567 -3.46 -5.51 -24.13
CA CYS A 567 -3.98 -4.84 -22.95
C CYS A 567 -5.49 -4.64 -23.10
N ALA A 568 -6.11 -4.15 -22.04
CA ALA A 568 -7.47 -3.66 -22.07
C ALA A 568 -7.51 -2.17 -21.74
N SER A 569 -8.38 -1.43 -22.44
CA SER A 569 -8.88 -0.13 -22.04
C SER A 569 -10.35 -0.25 -21.63
N TRP A 570 -10.82 0.62 -20.73
CA TRP A 570 -12.23 0.71 -20.40
C TRP A 570 -12.99 1.50 -21.48
N LEU A 571 -14.08 0.92 -21.97
CA LEU A 571 -15.00 1.49 -22.93
C LEU A 571 -16.32 1.78 -22.20
N ASP A 572 -16.61 3.06 -21.99
CA ASP A 572 -17.77 3.54 -21.23
C ASP A 572 -18.97 3.76 -22.17
N LEU A 573 -19.99 2.89 -22.06
CA LEU A 573 -21.16 2.86 -22.93
C LEU A 573 -22.47 3.17 -22.20
N VAL A 574 -23.37 3.88 -22.89
CA VAL A 574 -24.73 4.21 -22.43
C VAL A 574 -25.80 3.80 -23.46
N PRO A 575 -27.00 3.34 -23.04
CA PRO A 575 -28.08 2.98 -23.97
C PRO A 575 -28.81 4.17 -24.60
N MET A 576 -29.22 4.05 -25.86
CA MET A 576 -30.08 5.04 -26.53
C MET A 576 -31.57 4.82 -26.23
N GLY A 577 -32.11 5.56 -25.26
CA GLY A 577 -33.55 5.67 -24.99
C GLY A 577 -34.13 4.59 -24.06
N GLN A 578 -35.46 4.53 -23.93
CA GLN A 578 -36.16 3.60 -23.03
C GLN A 578 -36.22 2.16 -23.58
N VAL A 579 -35.06 1.55 -23.82
CA VAL A 579 -34.96 0.11 -24.11
C VAL A 579 -35.16 -0.65 -22.81
N LYS A 580 -36.29 -1.36 -22.67
CA LYS A 580 -36.47 -2.32 -21.56
C LYS A 580 -35.44 -3.45 -21.72
N PRO A 581 -34.70 -3.82 -20.67
CA PRO A 581 -33.82 -4.99 -20.75
C PRO A 581 -34.65 -6.25 -20.97
N GLN A 582 -34.34 -7.02 -22.01
CA GLN A 582 -34.82 -8.39 -22.14
C GLN A 582 -34.02 -9.27 -21.17
N SER A 583 -34.71 -9.88 -20.20
CA SER A 583 -34.08 -10.68 -19.18
C SER A 583 -33.89 -12.13 -19.62
N THR A 584 -32.64 -12.56 -19.77
CA THR A 584 -32.23 -13.97 -19.60
C THR A 584 -31.25 -14.05 -18.43
N PRO A 585 -31.70 -14.33 -17.19
CA PRO A 585 -30.81 -14.43 -16.06
C PRO A 585 -30.01 -15.74 -16.13
N GLY A 586 -28.68 -15.62 -16.20
CA GLY A 586 -27.73 -16.73 -16.11
C GLY A 586 -26.36 -16.20 -15.69
N ASP A 587 -25.81 -16.76 -14.62
CA ASP A 587 -24.42 -16.64 -14.14
C ASP A 587 -23.82 -15.22 -14.01
N SER A 588 -24.66 -14.20 -13.79
CA SER A 588 -24.19 -12.86 -13.40
C SER A 588 -23.88 -12.81 -11.90
N GLU A 589 -22.61 -12.84 -11.53
CA GLU A 589 -22.16 -12.50 -10.18
C GLU A 589 -22.45 -11.02 -9.89
N ILE A 590 -23.46 -10.77 -9.07
CA ILE A 590 -23.77 -9.45 -8.52
C ILE A 590 -22.84 -9.23 -7.33
N ILE A 591 -22.05 -8.16 -7.36
CA ILE A 591 -21.27 -7.73 -6.21
C ILE A 591 -21.99 -6.55 -5.56
N SER A 592 -22.50 -6.80 -4.36
CA SER A 592 -23.01 -5.78 -3.46
C SER A 592 -21.86 -4.94 -2.89
N LEU A 593 -21.28 -4.07 -3.71
CA LEU A 593 -20.40 -3.01 -3.25
C LEU A 593 -21.23 -1.98 -2.49
N GLN A 594 -20.85 -1.65 -1.26
CA GLN A 594 -21.33 -0.42 -0.64
C GLN A 594 -20.65 0.75 -1.35
N LEU A 595 -21.38 1.36 -2.28
CA LEU A 595 -20.97 2.57 -2.97
C LEU A 595 -20.90 3.70 -1.93
N ASP A 596 -19.72 4.30 -1.79
CA ASP A 596 -19.52 5.51 -1.01
C ASP A 596 -19.94 6.70 -1.88
N ASP A 597 -21.13 7.25 -1.64
CA ASP A 597 -21.70 8.38 -2.41
C ASP A 597 -20.77 9.62 -2.42
N GLU A 598 -19.86 9.74 -1.44
CA GLU A 598 -18.87 10.82 -1.38
C GLU A 598 -17.64 10.55 -2.28
N HIS A 599 -17.41 9.30 -2.71
CA HIS A 599 -16.22 8.85 -3.44
C HIS A 599 -16.51 7.91 -4.63
N PRO A 600 -17.24 8.35 -5.67
CA PRO A 600 -17.67 7.50 -6.80
C PRO A 600 -16.52 6.88 -7.61
N GLU A 601 -15.31 7.46 -7.60
CA GLU A 601 -14.15 6.88 -8.27
C GLU A 601 -13.60 5.63 -7.56
N ALA A 602 -13.72 5.55 -6.23
CA ALA A 602 -13.34 4.35 -5.47
C ALA A 602 -14.28 3.16 -5.76
N ALA A 603 -15.56 3.45 -5.98
CA ALA A 603 -16.53 2.47 -6.45
C ALA A 603 -16.19 1.97 -7.87
N LEU A 604 -15.82 2.89 -8.78
CA LEU A 604 -15.38 2.55 -10.13
C LEU A 604 -14.14 1.64 -10.10
N GLU A 605 -13.10 2.01 -9.35
CA GLU A 605 -11.86 1.21 -9.21
C GLU A 605 -12.15 -0.19 -8.63
N ALA A 606 -13.02 -0.29 -7.62
CA ALA A 606 -13.42 -1.57 -7.04
C ALA A 606 -14.14 -2.47 -8.06
N CYS A 607 -15.02 -1.91 -8.90
CA CYS A 607 -15.67 -2.65 -9.98
C CYS A 607 -14.66 -3.11 -11.05
N GLN A 608 -13.76 -2.22 -11.47
CA GLN A 608 -12.70 -2.51 -12.43
C GLN A 608 -11.81 -3.65 -11.92
N ARG A 609 -11.40 -3.60 -10.65
CA ARG A 609 -10.56 -4.63 -10.02
C ARG A 609 -11.29 -5.97 -9.89
N ALA A 610 -12.52 -6.00 -9.39
CA ALA A 610 -13.30 -7.23 -9.27
C ALA A 610 -13.60 -7.88 -10.64
N CYS A 611 -13.77 -7.06 -11.68
CA CYS A 611 -13.88 -7.53 -13.06
C CYS A 611 -12.59 -8.22 -13.53
N LEU A 612 -11.42 -7.63 -13.26
CA LEU A 612 -10.12 -8.20 -13.66
C LEU A 612 -9.75 -9.46 -12.87
N GLU A 613 -9.90 -9.43 -11.54
CA GLU A 613 -9.64 -10.57 -10.65
C GLU A 613 -10.61 -11.75 -10.93
N GLY A 614 -11.88 -11.45 -11.21
CA GLY A 614 -12.90 -12.43 -11.56
C GLY A 614 -12.87 -12.91 -13.03
N GLY A 615 -11.90 -12.46 -13.84
CA GLY A 615 -11.76 -12.86 -15.25
C GLY A 615 -12.93 -12.45 -16.15
N LYS A 616 -13.61 -11.35 -15.81
CA LYS A 616 -14.80 -10.83 -16.49
C LYS A 616 -14.41 -9.85 -17.60
N ALA A 617 -15.38 -9.50 -18.46
CA ALA A 617 -15.14 -8.64 -19.63
C ALA A 617 -15.77 -7.24 -19.52
N GLY A 618 -16.39 -6.93 -18.38
CA GLY A 618 -16.92 -5.62 -18.05
C GLY A 618 -17.74 -5.63 -16.77
N PHE A 619 -18.38 -4.50 -16.45
CA PHE A 619 -19.39 -4.38 -15.41
C PHE A 619 -20.44 -3.30 -15.75
N GLU A 620 -21.63 -3.44 -15.17
CA GLU A 620 -22.70 -2.47 -15.17
C GLU A 620 -22.76 -1.80 -13.79
N LEU A 621 -22.47 -0.50 -13.72
CA LEU A 621 -22.54 0.27 -12.48
C LEU A 621 -23.96 0.83 -12.29
N ARG A 622 -24.52 0.64 -11.09
CA ARG A 622 -25.91 0.97 -10.72
C ARG A 622 -25.95 1.82 -9.45
N GLU A 623 -27.13 2.23 -9.01
CA GLU A 623 -27.32 3.12 -7.85
C GLU A 623 -26.93 2.51 -6.49
N ALA A 624 -26.81 1.18 -6.37
CA ALA A 624 -26.54 0.51 -5.08
C ALA A 624 -25.74 -0.81 -5.18
N ASP A 625 -25.39 -1.26 -6.39
CA ASP A 625 -24.63 -2.49 -6.65
C ASP A 625 -23.84 -2.38 -7.96
N ALA A 626 -23.01 -3.38 -8.23
CA ALA A 626 -22.36 -3.55 -9.53
C ALA A 626 -22.57 -4.98 -10.04
N ARG A 627 -22.99 -5.11 -11.29
CA ARG A 627 -23.15 -6.41 -11.95
C ARG A 627 -21.97 -6.68 -12.86
N LEU A 628 -21.25 -7.78 -12.63
CA LEU A 628 -20.17 -8.21 -13.51
C LEU A 628 -20.73 -8.77 -14.82
N ILE A 629 -20.08 -8.44 -15.94
CA ILE A 629 -20.49 -8.78 -17.31
C ILE A 629 -19.58 -9.90 -17.84
N SER A 630 -20.19 -10.98 -18.34
CA SER A 630 -19.48 -12.13 -18.90
C SER A 630 -18.79 -11.81 -20.25
N ALA A 631 -17.84 -12.64 -20.67
CA ALA A 631 -17.18 -12.47 -21.98
C ALA A 631 -18.18 -12.46 -23.15
N ALA A 632 -19.13 -13.40 -23.15
CA ALA A 632 -20.15 -13.52 -24.19
C ALA A 632 -21.15 -12.35 -24.17
N GLU A 633 -21.56 -11.87 -22.99
CA GLU A 633 -22.43 -10.70 -22.88
C GLU A 633 -21.72 -9.42 -23.34
N ALA A 634 -20.43 -9.25 -23.01
CA ALA A 634 -19.64 -8.13 -23.51
C ALA A 634 -19.47 -8.17 -25.04
N GLU A 635 -19.48 -9.35 -25.67
CA GLU A 635 -19.47 -9.47 -27.14
C GLU A 635 -20.80 -8.99 -27.76
N ASP A 636 -21.96 -9.38 -27.21
CA ASP A 636 -23.27 -8.83 -27.61
C ASP A 636 -23.32 -7.29 -27.45
N LEU A 637 -22.91 -6.77 -26.29
CA LEU A 637 -22.91 -5.33 -26.04
C LEU A 637 -21.98 -4.56 -27.00
N ARG A 638 -20.82 -5.13 -27.39
CA ARG A 638 -19.95 -4.53 -28.41
C ARG A 638 -20.56 -4.58 -29.81
N LEU A 639 -21.25 -5.66 -30.19
CA LEU A 639 -22.00 -5.71 -31.45
C LEU A 639 -23.12 -4.66 -31.48
N ARG A 640 -23.84 -4.47 -30.38
CA ARG A 640 -24.93 -3.49 -30.27
C ARG A 640 -24.42 -2.04 -30.25
N TRP A 641 -23.21 -1.81 -29.73
CA TRP A 641 -22.48 -0.55 -29.93
C TRP A 641 -22.12 -0.30 -31.40
N GLN A 642 -21.59 -1.30 -32.11
CA GLN A 642 -21.28 -1.21 -33.54
C GLN A 642 -22.54 -0.99 -34.41
N MET A 643 -23.70 -1.53 -34.01
CA MET A 643 -24.99 -1.26 -34.63
C MET A 643 -25.60 0.11 -34.25
N GLY A 644 -24.96 0.88 -33.36
CA GLY A 644 -25.36 2.22 -32.95
C GLY A 644 -26.46 2.29 -31.88
N GLU A 645 -26.81 1.17 -31.24
CA GLU A 645 -27.79 1.13 -30.13
C GLU A 645 -27.23 1.71 -28.82
N LEU A 646 -25.91 1.62 -28.64
CA LEU A 646 -25.17 2.18 -27.52
C LEU A 646 -24.27 3.32 -28.00
N ARG A 647 -23.88 4.24 -27.12
CA ARG A 647 -22.95 5.34 -27.42
C ARG A 647 -21.92 5.54 -26.33
N HIS A 648 -20.81 6.20 -26.66
CA HIS A 648 -19.79 6.57 -25.68
C HIS A 648 -20.34 7.59 -24.66
N ARG A 649 -19.94 7.44 -23.39
CA ARG A 649 -20.48 8.20 -22.25
C ARG A 649 -20.31 9.71 -22.34
N ASP A 650 -19.27 10.20 -23.03
CA ASP A 650 -18.96 11.64 -23.19
C ASP A 650 -20.09 12.48 -23.83
N LEU A 651 -21.15 11.84 -24.31
CA LEU A 651 -22.29 12.45 -24.98
C LEU A 651 -23.61 12.38 -24.17
N ALA A 652 -23.57 11.99 -22.89
CA ALA A 652 -24.77 11.70 -22.09
C ALA A 652 -24.73 12.24 -20.63
N PRO A 653 -25.91 12.53 -20.04
CA PRO A 653 -26.02 12.89 -18.62
C PRO A 653 -25.85 11.66 -17.68
N PRO A 654 -25.71 11.87 -16.36
CA PRO A 654 -25.55 10.79 -15.38
C PRO A 654 -26.67 9.74 -15.43
N GLY A 655 -26.28 8.47 -15.36
CA GLY A 655 -27.16 7.30 -15.40
C GLY A 655 -26.35 6.00 -15.34
N PRO A 656 -26.99 4.82 -15.39
CA PRO A 656 -26.30 3.53 -15.38
C PRO A 656 -25.35 3.40 -16.58
N CYS A 657 -24.12 2.98 -16.30
CA CYS A 657 -23.04 2.94 -17.28
C CYS A 657 -22.48 1.52 -17.42
N LEU A 658 -22.27 1.11 -18.67
CA LEU A 658 -21.64 -0.16 -19.03
C LEU A 658 -20.15 0.08 -19.28
N HIS A 659 -19.31 -0.46 -18.42
CA HIS A 659 -17.85 -0.37 -18.52
C HIS A 659 -17.32 -1.68 -19.07
N LEU A 660 -16.97 -1.72 -20.37
CA LEU A 660 -16.47 -2.93 -21.03
C LEU A 660 -14.95 -2.88 -21.19
N LEU A 661 -14.28 -4.02 -21.06
CA LEU A 661 -12.87 -4.15 -21.42
C LEU A 661 -12.75 -4.28 -22.94
N GLU A 662 -12.03 -3.37 -23.59
CA GLU A 662 -11.75 -3.39 -25.03
C GLU A 662 -10.30 -3.84 -25.29
N PRO A 663 -10.05 -4.86 -26.13
CA PRO A 663 -8.70 -5.36 -26.39
C PRO A 663 -7.90 -4.37 -27.24
N ARG A 664 -6.81 -3.84 -26.69
CA ARG A 664 -5.92 -2.87 -27.35
C ARG A 664 -4.50 -3.44 -27.49
N PRO A 665 -3.88 -3.39 -28.69
CA PRO A 665 -2.46 -3.62 -28.83
C PRO A 665 -1.68 -2.42 -28.27
N ALA A 666 -0.81 -2.70 -27.32
CA ALA A 666 0.12 -1.75 -26.71
C ALA A 666 1.55 -2.11 -27.14
N PHE A 667 2.23 -1.20 -27.83
CA PHE A 667 3.60 -1.34 -28.28
C PHE A 667 4.55 -0.90 -27.15
N ILE A 668 5.51 -1.74 -26.81
CA ILE A 668 6.50 -1.48 -25.75
C ILE A 668 7.84 -1.09 -26.40
N GLY A 669 8.43 0.00 -25.93
CA GLY A 669 9.74 0.48 -26.36
C GLY A 669 10.56 1.09 -25.22
N LEU A 670 11.72 1.65 -25.57
CA LEU A 670 12.58 2.40 -24.66
C LEU A 670 12.98 3.74 -25.28
N GLU A 671 12.77 4.82 -24.54
CA GLU A 671 13.27 6.15 -24.86
C GLU A 671 14.62 6.37 -24.17
N ILE A 672 15.62 6.85 -24.91
CA ILE A 672 17.04 6.76 -24.54
C ILE A 672 17.63 8.16 -24.30
N PHE A 673 18.25 8.35 -23.14
CA PHE A 673 18.90 9.60 -22.71
C PHE A 673 20.36 9.32 -22.36
N ASN A 674 21.28 9.68 -23.27
CA ASN A 674 22.72 9.50 -23.08
C ASN A 674 23.30 10.57 -22.14
N ASP A 675 24.27 10.19 -21.30
CA ASP A 675 24.92 11.03 -20.29
C ASP A 675 23.94 11.65 -19.27
N MET A 676 22.81 10.98 -19.03
CA MET A 676 21.77 11.38 -18.07
C MET A 676 21.42 10.23 -17.12
N ASP A 677 20.83 10.57 -15.97
CA ASP A 677 20.16 9.67 -15.02
C ASP A 677 18.95 10.40 -14.42
N ALA A 678 17.90 9.72 -13.99
CA ALA A 678 16.80 10.33 -13.24
C ALA A 678 16.80 9.75 -11.83
N PHE A 679 16.92 10.58 -10.80
CA PHE A 679 17.15 10.14 -9.40
C PHE A 679 18.41 9.26 -9.21
N PRO A 680 19.62 9.70 -9.60
CA PRO A 680 20.86 8.93 -9.42
C PRO A 680 21.15 8.65 -7.93
N GLY A 681 21.14 7.37 -7.55
CA GLY A 681 21.34 6.89 -6.18
C GLY A 681 20.06 6.45 -5.47
N SER A 682 18.88 6.83 -5.98
CA SER A 682 17.58 6.31 -5.52
C SER A 682 17.19 5.07 -6.33
N ASP A 683 17.99 4.02 -6.16
CA ASP A 683 17.90 2.79 -6.96
C ASP A 683 16.81 1.84 -6.43
N ALA A 684 15.62 1.85 -7.03
CA ALA A 684 14.50 0.97 -6.66
C ALA A 684 14.79 -0.53 -6.90
N ARG A 685 15.79 -0.83 -7.73
CA ARG A 685 16.49 -2.11 -7.82
C ARG A 685 17.85 -1.88 -8.47
N VAL A 686 18.85 -2.68 -8.10
CA VAL A 686 20.16 -2.74 -8.79
C VAL A 686 20.36 -4.14 -9.36
N VAL A 687 20.92 -4.22 -10.57
CA VAL A 687 21.36 -5.47 -11.20
C VAL A 687 22.76 -5.26 -11.77
N THR A 688 23.68 -6.16 -11.42
CA THR A 688 25.06 -6.17 -11.91
C THR A 688 25.25 -7.30 -12.93
N GLY A 689 26.07 -7.09 -13.97
CA GLY A 689 26.45 -8.14 -14.92
C GLY A 689 25.68 -8.07 -16.24
N ASN A 690 24.78 -9.02 -16.50
CA ASN A 690 24.09 -9.16 -17.80
C ASN A 690 22.95 -8.13 -17.99
N CYS A 691 23.33 -6.86 -18.00
CA CYS A 691 22.45 -5.69 -18.09
C CYS A 691 22.04 -5.37 -19.54
N GLY A 692 21.75 -6.39 -20.34
CA GLY A 692 21.24 -6.21 -21.71
C GLY A 692 19.88 -5.49 -21.71
N LEU A 693 19.63 -4.65 -22.72
CA LEU A 693 18.40 -3.84 -22.80
C LEU A 693 17.12 -4.68 -22.74
N THR A 694 17.10 -5.85 -23.39
CA THR A 694 16.01 -6.83 -23.31
C THR A 694 15.74 -7.25 -21.87
N ARG A 695 16.78 -7.63 -21.12
CA ARG A 695 16.64 -8.11 -19.74
C ARG A 695 16.22 -6.98 -18.79
N CYS A 696 16.68 -5.76 -19.03
CA CYS A 696 16.24 -4.59 -18.26
C CYS A 696 14.78 -4.23 -18.58
N ARG A 697 14.36 -4.30 -19.84
CA ARG A 697 12.95 -4.11 -20.27
C ARG A 697 12.02 -5.18 -19.68
N GLU A 698 12.46 -6.44 -19.64
CA GLU A 698 11.75 -7.51 -18.93
C GLU A 698 11.56 -7.21 -17.45
N ILE A 699 12.62 -6.79 -16.73
CA ILE A 699 12.55 -6.44 -15.30
C ILE A 699 11.59 -5.27 -15.08
N CYS A 700 11.61 -4.25 -15.95
CA CYS A 700 10.63 -3.15 -15.92
C CYS A 700 9.18 -3.65 -16.05
N LEU A 701 8.92 -4.57 -16.99
CA LEU A 701 7.58 -5.14 -17.22
C LEU A 701 7.15 -6.16 -16.15
N GLN A 702 8.09 -6.86 -15.51
CA GLN A 702 7.82 -7.87 -14.48
C GLN A 702 7.65 -7.24 -13.08
N GLU A 703 8.31 -6.11 -12.83
CA GLU A 703 8.41 -5.50 -11.50
C GLU A 703 7.82 -4.08 -11.46
N GLY A 704 7.32 -3.55 -12.58
CA GLY A 704 6.62 -2.27 -12.64
C GLY A 704 7.53 -1.05 -12.47
N PHE A 705 8.75 -1.11 -13.02
CA PHE A 705 9.63 0.06 -13.11
C PHE A 705 9.39 0.80 -14.42
N CYS A 706 9.31 2.13 -14.39
CA CYS A 706 9.10 2.94 -15.59
C CYS A 706 10.43 3.38 -16.27
N GLY A 707 11.58 3.03 -15.71
CA GLY A 707 12.87 3.32 -16.34
C GLY A 707 14.07 2.78 -15.57
N PHE A 708 15.25 2.88 -16.18
CA PHE A 708 16.52 2.42 -15.63
C PHE A 708 17.75 3.13 -16.21
N ALA A 709 18.74 3.40 -15.38
CA ALA A 709 20.08 3.81 -15.79
C ALA A 709 20.95 2.58 -16.04
N ILE A 710 21.68 2.53 -17.16
CA ILE A 710 22.85 1.65 -17.31
C ILE A 710 24.11 2.49 -17.15
N LYS A 711 24.98 2.11 -16.22
CA LYS A 711 26.32 2.71 -16.05
C LYS A 711 27.30 1.64 -15.60
N ASP A 712 28.48 1.57 -16.24
CA ASP A 712 29.58 0.66 -15.89
C ASP A 712 29.18 -0.83 -15.78
N GLY A 713 28.25 -1.29 -16.65
CA GLY A 713 27.74 -2.66 -16.62
C GLY A 713 26.73 -2.96 -15.50
N VAL A 714 26.22 -1.93 -14.83
CA VAL A 714 25.21 -2.01 -13.76
C VAL A 714 23.94 -1.29 -14.18
N ALA A 715 22.81 -2.00 -14.16
CA ALA A 715 21.47 -1.47 -14.36
C ALA A 715 20.84 -1.06 -13.03
N ARG A 716 20.23 0.13 -12.99
CA ARG A 716 19.64 0.75 -11.80
C ARG A 716 18.22 1.22 -12.13
N PHE A 717 17.22 0.61 -11.53
CA PHE A 717 15.81 0.80 -11.89
C PHE A 717 15.13 1.90 -11.07
N ARG A 718 14.01 2.43 -11.59
CA ARG A 718 13.21 3.48 -10.95
C ARG A 718 11.72 3.13 -10.96
N SER A 719 11.07 3.30 -9.82
CA SER A 719 9.64 3.04 -9.60
C SER A 719 8.73 4.24 -9.90
N ALA A 720 9.26 5.46 -9.98
CA ALA A 720 8.49 6.66 -10.34
C ALA A 720 8.05 6.65 -11.82
N ASP A 721 6.89 7.27 -12.12
CA ASP A 721 6.30 7.29 -13.47
C ASP A 721 7.19 7.88 -14.56
N ALA A 722 7.01 7.42 -15.80
CA ALA A 722 7.75 7.88 -16.97
C ALA A 722 7.77 9.42 -17.16
N SER A 723 6.68 10.11 -16.82
CA SER A 723 6.60 11.58 -16.82
C SER A 723 7.48 12.23 -15.75
N VAL A 724 7.45 11.68 -14.52
CA VAL A 724 8.26 12.11 -13.39
C VAL A 724 9.74 11.88 -13.68
N LEU A 725 10.10 10.71 -14.20
CA LEU A 725 11.46 10.37 -14.62
C LEU A 725 12.00 11.41 -15.63
N LYS A 726 11.25 11.70 -16.71
CA LYS A 726 11.63 12.75 -17.67
C LYS A 726 11.85 14.10 -17.02
N SER A 727 10.98 14.49 -16.08
CA SER A 727 11.06 15.79 -15.39
C SER A 727 12.22 15.91 -14.39
N ARG A 728 12.82 14.79 -13.97
CA ARG A 728 13.91 14.71 -12.99
C ARG A 728 15.20 14.13 -13.58
N LEU A 729 15.34 14.11 -14.92
CA LEU A 729 16.59 13.80 -15.62
C LEU A 729 17.67 14.85 -15.30
N VAL A 730 18.83 14.39 -14.82
CA VAL A 730 20.02 15.19 -14.53
C VAL A 730 21.25 14.63 -15.24
N PRO A 731 22.27 15.44 -15.56
CA PRO A 731 23.50 14.95 -16.18
C PRO A 731 24.24 13.92 -15.31
N SER A 732 24.56 12.77 -15.89
CA SER A 732 25.42 11.73 -15.32
C SER A 732 26.32 11.18 -16.44
N PRO A 733 27.54 11.72 -16.62
CA PRO A 733 28.46 11.26 -17.66
C PRO A 733 28.73 9.77 -17.57
N GLY A 734 28.60 9.05 -18.68
CA GLY A 734 28.72 7.60 -18.78
C GLY A 734 27.47 6.80 -18.38
N SER A 735 26.41 7.42 -17.86
CA SER A 735 25.09 6.78 -17.75
C SER A 735 24.36 6.81 -19.10
N ILE A 736 23.56 5.78 -19.39
CA ILE A 736 22.50 5.86 -20.39
C ILE A 736 21.19 5.52 -19.68
N PHE A 737 20.31 6.52 -19.53
CA PHE A 737 19.00 6.34 -18.93
C PHE A 737 17.97 5.92 -19.97
N HIS A 738 17.12 4.96 -19.60
CA HIS A 738 16.08 4.39 -20.45
C HIS A 738 14.73 4.56 -19.77
N ILE A 739 13.72 5.03 -20.48
CA ILE A 739 12.34 5.15 -19.99
C ILE A 739 11.46 4.19 -20.78
N LEU A 740 10.65 3.39 -20.09
CA LEU A 740 9.71 2.46 -20.67
C LEU A 740 8.58 3.23 -21.35
N THR A 741 8.48 3.14 -22.68
CA THR A 741 7.42 3.78 -23.45
C THR A 741 6.34 2.77 -23.81
N VAL A 742 5.08 3.17 -23.67
CA VAL A 742 3.91 2.36 -24.07
C VAL A 742 3.06 3.18 -25.03
N GLU A 743 3.02 2.77 -26.31
CA GLU A 743 2.18 3.39 -27.34
C GLU A 743 0.94 2.53 -27.60
N VAL A 744 -0.25 3.10 -27.43
CA VAL A 744 -1.52 2.41 -27.73
C VAL A 744 -1.95 2.75 -29.15
N GLN A 745 -2.34 1.73 -29.92
CA GLN A 745 -2.91 1.97 -31.24
C GLN A 745 -4.26 2.69 -31.13
N LYS A 746 -4.31 3.93 -31.61
CA LYS A 746 -5.55 4.71 -31.76
C LYS A 746 -6.50 4.00 -32.74
N PRO A 747 -7.83 4.15 -32.57
CA PRO A 747 -8.80 3.63 -33.52
C PRO A 747 -8.82 4.50 -34.79
N GLU A 748 -7.84 4.29 -35.66
CA GLU A 748 -7.93 4.72 -37.07
C GLU A 748 -8.80 3.71 -37.85
N SER A 749 -9.28 4.11 -39.04
CA SER A 749 -10.46 3.52 -39.69
C SER A 749 -10.48 1.98 -39.73
N GLU A 750 -11.64 1.41 -39.40
CA GLU A 750 -11.88 0.04 -38.91
C GLU A 750 -11.33 -1.13 -39.76
N HIS A 751 -10.88 -0.88 -40.99
CA HIS A 751 -10.34 -1.90 -41.89
C HIS A 751 -8.96 -2.43 -41.47
N GLU A 752 -7.98 -1.57 -41.16
CA GLU A 752 -6.60 -2.00 -40.91
C GLU A 752 -6.35 -2.46 -39.46
N ALA A 753 -7.08 -1.89 -38.50
CA ALA A 753 -7.09 -2.36 -37.12
C ALA A 753 -7.68 -3.77 -37.01
N GLY A 754 -8.73 -4.06 -37.80
CA GLY A 754 -9.34 -5.38 -37.87
C GLY A 754 -8.36 -6.46 -38.33
N GLU A 755 -7.54 -6.19 -39.35
CA GLU A 755 -6.60 -7.18 -39.88
C GLU A 755 -5.43 -7.46 -38.91
N HIS A 756 -4.86 -6.43 -38.29
CA HIS A 756 -3.83 -6.60 -37.25
C HIS A 756 -4.36 -7.32 -36.01
N LEU A 757 -5.55 -6.98 -35.53
CA LEU A 757 -6.16 -7.63 -34.37
C LEU A 757 -6.52 -9.10 -34.68
N ARG A 758 -7.04 -9.40 -35.88
CA ARG A 758 -7.24 -10.78 -36.37
C ARG A 758 -5.94 -11.57 -36.38
N GLN A 759 -4.84 -11.01 -36.91
CA GLN A 759 -3.55 -11.69 -36.93
C GLN A 759 -3.00 -11.93 -35.52
N LEU A 760 -3.13 -10.95 -34.61
CA LEU A 760 -2.72 -11.09 -33.22
C LEU A 760 -3.52 -12.18 -32.50
N LEU A 761 -4.86 -12.17 -32.61
CA LEU A 761 -5.75 -13.17 -32.03
C LEU A 761 -5.54 -14.57 -32.64
N ALA A 762 -5.38 -14.69 -33.96
CA ALA A 762 -5.08 -15.95 -34.62
C ALA A 762 -3.69 -16.51 -34.22
N SER A 763 -2.72 -15.63 -33.92
CA SER A 763 -1.42 -16.03 -33.37
C SER A 763 -1.54 -16.51 -31.92
N LEU A 764 -2.42 -15.88 -31.11
CA LEU A 764 -2.70 -16.24 -29.73
C LEU A 764 -3.40 -17.61 -29.64
N TRP A 765 -4.40 -17.84 -30.49
CA TRP A 765 -5.26 -19.03 -30.49
C TRP A 765 -4.94 -20.03 -31.63
N SER A 766 -3.67 -20.12 -32.04
CA SER A 766 -3.23 -21.01 -33.14
C SER A 766 -3.67 -22.48 -32.92
N PRO A 767 -4.55 -23.05 -33.77
CA PRO A 767 -5.10 -24.40 -33.55
C PRO A 767 -4.07 -25.52 -33.59
N LYS A 768 -2.88 -25.27 -34.15
CA LYS A 768 -1.75 -26.22 -34.17
C LYS A 768 -1.16 -26.43 -32.76
N VAL A 769 -1.08 -25.38 -31.94
CA VAL A 769 -0.56 -25.47 -30.57
C VAL A 769 -1.57 -26.15 -29.64
N ALA A 770 -2.86 -25.83 -29.78
CA ALA A 770 -3.94 -26.49 -29.04
C ALA A 770 -3.96 -28.01 -29.29
N LYS A 771 -3.87 -28.45 -30.55
CA LYS A 771 -3.83 -29.89 -30.90
C LYS A 771 -2.61 -30.62 -30.32
N ALA A 772 -1.47 -29.95 -30.12
CA ALA A 772 -0.28 -30.54 -29.52
C ALA A 772 -0.46 -30.85 -28.02
N LYS A 773 -1.08 -29.93 -27.23
CA LYS A 773 -1.38 -30.19 -25.81
C LYS A 773 -2.49 -31.24 -25.65
N VAL A 774 -3.59 -31.15 -26.40
CA VAL A 774 -4.73 -32.10 -26.29
C VAL A 774 -4.29 -33.54 -26.56
N LYS A 775 -3.51 -33.79 -27.62
CA LYS A 775 -3.09 -35.16 -27.97
C LYS A 775 -2.12 -35.79 -26.96
N LYS A 776 -1.42 -34.99 -26.14
CA LYS A 776 -0.52 -35.48 -25.08
C LYS A 776 -1.25 -35.73 -23.76
N LEU A 777 -2.36 -35.03 -23.49
CA LEU A 777 -3.21 -35.24 -22.31
C LEU A 777 -4.17 -36.44 -22.49
N GLN A 778 -4.70 -36.67 -23.69
CA GLN A 778 -5.60 -37.79 -23.98
C GLN A 778 -4.96 -39.19 -23.86
N HIS A 779 -3.63 -39.30 -23.80
CA HIS A 779 -2.94 -40.59 -23.67
C HIS A 779 -2.65 -41.01 -22.22
N GLY A 780 -2.74 -40.08 -21.25
CA GLY A 780 -2.52 -40.39 -19.83
C GLY A 780 -3.78 -40.79 -19.05
N TYR A 781 -4.98 -40.44 -19.56
CA TYR A 781 -6.24 -40.57 -18.81
C TYR A 781 -7.08 -41.80 -19.19
N LEU A 782 -6.64 -42.60 -20.16
CA LEU A 782 -7.35 -43.80 -20.65
C LEU A 782 -6.77 -45.13 -20.13
N GLN A 783 -5.84 -45.09 -19.17
CA GLN A 783 -5.13 -46.27 -18.66
C GLN A 783 -5.38 -46.58 -17.17
N ALA A 784 -6.34 -45.88 -16.53
CA ALA A 784 -6.59 -45.95 -15.09
C ALA A 784 -8.02 -46.36 -14.67
N CYS A 785 -8.92 -46.67 -15.61
CA CYS A 785 -10.29 -47.11 -15.31
C CYS A 785 -10.86 -48.08 -16.36
N GLN A 786 -10.52 -49.38 -16.26
CA GLN A 786 -11.51 -50.46 -16.45
C GLN A 786 -11.01 -51.82 -15.95
N THR A 787 -11.91 -52.51 -15.24
CA THR A 787 -11.94 -53.96 -14.94
C THR A 787 -10.66 -54.65 -14.44
N VAL A 788 -10.61 -54.85 -13.12
CA VAL A 788 -10.18 -56.13 -12.54
C VAL A 788 -11.36 -56.74 -11.77
N SER A 789 -11.75 -57.95 -12.16
CA SER A 789 -12.49 -58.95 -11.37
C SER A 789 -11.76 -60.27 -11.64
N ILE A 790 -11.33 -61.04 -10.63
CA ILE A 790 -12.18 -62.02 -9.92
C ILE A 790 -12.83 -62.97 -10.96
N ASP A 791 -12.49 -64.26 -11.06
CA ASP A 791 -11.75 -65.12 -10.10
C ASP A 791 -10.96 -66.27 -10.76
N ASP A 792 -10.42 -67.17 -9.93
CA ASP A 792 -10.02 -68.58 -10.21
C ASP A 792 -8.92 -68.86 -11.26
N ASP A 793 -7.67 -69.13 -10.82
CA ASP A 793 -7.21 -70.53 -10.66
C ASP A 793 -5.80 -70.68 -10.02
N PHE A 794 -5.72 -71.61 -9.06
CA PHE A 794 -4.58 -72.29 -8.43
C PHE A 794 -3.11 -72.03 -8.89
N LEU A 795 -2.29 -71.38 -8.03
CA LEU A 795 -1.15 -72.02 -7.30
C LEU A 795 -0.45 -71.08 -6.29
#